data_AF-A0A835SGY5-F1
#
_entry.id   AF-A0A835SGY5-F1
#
_cell.length_a   1.000
_cell.length_b   1.000
_cell.length_c   1.000
_cell.angle_alpha   90.00
_cell.angle_beta   90.00
_cell.angle_gamma   90.00
#
_symmetry.space_group_name_H-M   'P 1'
#
loop_
_entity.id
_entity.type
_entity.pdbx_description
1 polymer ?
#
loop_
_entity_poly.entity_id
_entity_poly.type
_entity_poly.pdbx_seq_one_letter_code
_entity_poly.pdbx_strand_id
1 'polypeptide(L)'
;MSSTASPFYGCGREAGLKVWRVKDFNLVEEKDAGSFFSGDCYLILDTFKTESGLRHHVHFWLGKDTTADEAGSVAIFAAQLDDALGGGPVQFRQVQGSESPEFLRLFPRLRYLAGGYASGFRDVVAGRGEGPVRLYQVKSPNKNCVQMFEVPLKLSSLNHGDCFLLEDVGARLLWVWRGRGSNIREKARALEAAAVFKEGTSMKTCTLDDVPDDEQYTGGDVAPFFSRLGCATVPSPAEVKEAEPDAAAPAAAPAATAAKLYKVTGGGKSFEPVAAGGDAPPSQSQLAAVGQFVLNAGGCIWVWTGPDCDKPEPPLKVGGQFAAAQGLPASSLVKAVKARFEPGVFTAHFPDWQADDSAGRPRADSFGTVYGGPGKGTDEQPYNVEEAVAAMVAAAAAADGGGEGAASGAKAKGLDAAFNNLTSSKFQVWAQIGNSSLELPRQEVGQFYDGASYVVLHTYCTSRDTSDLRYAVYCWLGRHCGNLEQGRAALKAADLHKATYAGRSTLVRVEQNLEPGHFIRLFKGGMLVRKGPRPSNLGPGRSPPGVHLYQVKGEAAAAAHAVEVDATASSLSSGDCFVLERAAAVVVGAAAQEAQAQPVLLWLGRGSSAAEQEAAAAVAATLSAGGAAVERVEEGKEPAAFWEALGGKGEYAKDSARGPGGGAPRLFHLRDCSGRGLKVEVYSSFSQDTLCNDDVMLLDAGTEMFVWYGSSCKPMERPRARDVAGRYLAATGRTGKAIMVEVESGQEPPFFTCNFVGWDSAAVATIPDVYAEKVRAMSLGAAGAAAAEGNGAAGAAK
;
A
#
# COMPACT_ATOMS: atom_id res chain seq x y z
N MET A 1 7.76 54.90 -23.56
CA MET A 1 6.67 54.05 -23.06
C MET A 1 6.85 52.68 -23.70
N SER A 2 7.55 51.77 -23.02
CA SER A 2 7.75 50.40 -23.49
C SER A 2 6.52 49.57 -23.10
N SER A 3 5.85 48.98 -24.09
CA SER A 3 4.75 48.04 -23.91
C SER A 3 5.27 46.80 -23.16
N THR A 4 5.05 46.74 -21.85
CA THR A 4 5.35 45.57 -21.02
C THR A 4 4.42 44.43 -21.39
N ALA A 5 4.93 43.44 -22.12
CA ALA A 5 4.24 42.17 -22.33
C ALA A 5 3.94 41.52 -20.97
N SER A 6 2.72 40.96 -20.82
CA SER A 6 2.34 40.20 -19.63
C SER A 6 3.38 39.12 -19.31
N PRO A 7 3.77 38.91 -18.04
CA PRO A 7 4.74 37.88 -17.64
C PRO A 7 4.29 36.46 -18.01
N PHE A 8 3.01 36.28 -18.36
CA PHE A 8 2.39 35.02 -18.73
C PHE A 8 2.33 34.76 -20.24
N TYR A 9 2.91 35.65 -21.07
CA TYR A 9 2.89 35.49 -22.52
C TYR A 9 3.46 34.12 -22.95
N GLY A 10 2.63 33.29 -23.59
CA GLY A 10 3.01 31.96 -24.07
C GLY A 10 2.97 30.83 -23.04
N CYS A 11 2.55 31.08 -21.80
CA CYS A 11 2.34 30.02 -20.81
C CYS A 11 1.14 29.12 -21.17
N GLY A 12 1.17 27.86 -20.73
CA GLY A 12 0.08 26.89 -20.97
C GLY A 12 -0.04 26.36 -22.41
N ARG A 13 0.93 26.61 -23.30
CA ARG A 13 0.87 26.14 -24.69
C ARG A 13 1.35 24.69 -24.89
N GLU A 14 2.04 24.14 -23.91
CA GLU A 14 2.58 22.79 -23.93
C GLU A 14 2.38 22.14 -22.55
N ALA A 15 2.29 20.81 -22.52
CA ALA A 15 2.20 20.08 -21.26
C ALA A 15 3.50 20.19 -20.46
N GLY A 16 3.39 20.45 -19.16
CA GLY A 16 4.52 20.65 -18.27
C GLY A 16 4.17 21.48 -17.03
N LEU A 17 5.14 21.60 -16.14
CA LEU A 17 5.05 22.33 -14.88
C LEU A 17 5.88 23.61 -14.96
N LYS A 18 5.29 24.74 -14.56
CA LYS A 18 6.02 26.00 -14.34
C LYS A 18 5.82 26.48 -12.91
N VAL A 19 6.90 26.94 -12.28
CA VAL A 19 6.91 27.44 -10.90
C VAL A 19 7.50 28.84 -10.88
N TRP A 20 6.83 29.76 -10.21
CA TRP A 20 7.30 31.12 -9.95
C TRP A 20 7.29 31.39 -8.45
N ARG A 21 8.31 32.08 -7.97
CA ARG A 21 8.41 32.60 -6.61
C ARG A 21 8.09 34.09 -6.63
N VAL A 22 7.30 34.55 -5.67
CA VAL A 22 7.06 35.99 -5.49
C VAL A 22 8.26 36.60 -4.78
N LYS A 23 8.85 37.64 -5.37
CA LYS A 23 9.98 38.40 -4.82
C LYS A 23 9.68 39.88 -4.99
N ASP A 24 9.52 40.60 -3.88
CA ASP A 24 9.21 42.05 -3.88
C ASP A 24 8.04 42.39 -4.82
N PHE A 25 6.91 41.69 -4.64
CA PHE A 25 5.69 41.80 -5.46
C PHE A 25 5.86 41.53 -6.96
N ASN A 26 6.93 40.85 -7.38
CA ASN A 26 7.15 40.43 -8.76
C ASN A 26 7.27 38.90 -8.85
N LEU A 27 6.82 38.33 -9.97
CA LEU A 27 7.01 36.89 -10.24
C LEU A 27 8.38 36.63 -10.85
N VAL A 28 9.14 35.75 -10.21
CA VAL A 28 10.43 35.27 -10.73
C VAL A 28 10.34 33.77 -10.92
N GLU A 29 10.67 33.28 -12.11
CA GLU A 29 10.66 31.84 -12.42
C GLU A 29 11.66 31.10 -11.53
N GLU A 30 11.20 30.03 -10.89
CA GLU A 30 12.00 29.21 -9.98
C GLU A 30 12.43 27.93 -10.69
N LYS A 31 13.73 27.65 -10.65
CA LYS A 31 14.33 26.50 -11.36
C LYS A 31 14.31 25.24 -10.52
N ASP A 32 14.38 25.36 -9.20
CA ASP A 32 14.31 24.23 -8.28
C ASP A 32 12.85 23.88 -7.95
N ALA A 33 12.16 23.28 -8.93
CA ALA A 33 10.77 22.84 -8.79
C ALA A 33 10.67 21.73 -7.73
N GLY A 34 10.23 22.10 -6.52
CA GLY A 34 10.12 21.19 -5.37
C GLY A 34 10.68 21.74 -4.06
N SER A 35 11.38 22.87 -4.08
CA SER A 35 11.87 23.54 -2.87
C SER A 35 11.16 24.87 -2.63
N PHE A 36 10.51 24.97 -1.48
CA PHE A 36 9.67 26.10 -1.11
C PHE A 36 10.17 26.71 0.19
N PHE A 37 10.43 28.02 0.19
CA PHE A 37 10.78 28.75 1.39
C PHE A 37 9.53 29.04 2.22
N SER A 38 9.59 28.72 3.52
CA SER A 38 8.45 28.84 4.44
C SER A 38 8.00 30.30 4.63
N GLY A 39 8.89 31.27 4.38
CA GLY A 39 8.60 32.69 4.44
C GLY A 39 8.01 33.30 3.16
N ASP A 40 7.84 32.53 2.08
CA ASP A 40 7.49 33.06 0.76
C ASP A 40 6.24 32.42 0.18
N CYS A 41 5.72 33.00 -0.90
CA CYS A 41 4.65 32.42 -1.69
C CYS A 41 5.06 32.16 -3.14
N TYR A 42 4.39 31.18 -3.74
CA TYR A 42 4.72 30.66 -5.06
C TYR A 42 3.46 30.51 -5.91
N LEU A 43 3.61 30.71 -7.21
CA LEU A 43 2.60 30.43 -8.22
C LEU A 43 3.07 29.25 -9.08
N ILE A 44 2.21 28.28 -9.29
CA ILE A 44 2.51 27.04 -10.01
C ILE A 44 1.44 26.83 -11.07
N LEU A 45 1.88 26.61 -12.31
CA LEU A 45 1.03 26.23 -13.43
C LEU A 45 1.36 24.78 -13.81
N ASP A 46 0.41 23.88 -13.60
CA ASP A 46 0.43 22.53 -14.13
C ASP A 46 -0.40 22.49 -15.41
N THR A 47 0.24 22.18 -16.54
CA THR A 47 -0.43 22.01 -17.84
C THR A 47 -0.36 20.55 -18.27
N PHE A 48 -1.50 19.93 -18.53
CA PHE A 48 -1.58 18.52 -18.87
C PHE A 48 -2.50 18.28 -20.07
N LYS A 49 -2.29 17.16 -20.75
CA LYS A 49 -3.06 16.80 -21.95
C LYS A 49 -4.25 15.91 -21.57
N THR A 50 -5.40 16.21 -22.16
CA THR A 50 -6.63 15.42 -22.10
C THR A 50 -7.09 15.08 -23.51
N GLU A 51 -8.14 14.26 -23.63
CA GLU A 51 -8.74 13.90 -24.92
C GLU A 51 -9.27 15.13 -25.69
N SER A 52 -9.72 16.16 -24.97
CA SER A 52 -10.25 17.42 -25.54
C SER A 52 -9.19 18.50 -25.80
N GLY A 53 -7.93 18.29 -25.38
CA GLY A 53 -6.85 19.28 -25.53
C GLY A 53 -6.02 19.50 -24.26
N LEU A 54 -5.31 20.63 -24.20
CA LEU A 54 -4.53 21.02 -23.01
C LEU A 54 -5.45 21.61 -21.94
N ARG A 55 -5.11 21.30 -20.68
CA ARG A 55 -5.81 21.75 -19.48
C ARG A 55 -4.80 22.30 -18.49
N HIS A 56 -5.28 23.11 -17.56
CA HIS A 56 -4.44 23.84 -16.64
C HIS A 56 -4.98 23.74 -15.21
N HIS A 57 -4.08 23.50 -14.26
CA HIS A 57 -4.30 23.81 -12.86
C HIS A 57 -3.37 24.95 -12.45
N VAL A 58 -3.92 25.91 -11.71
CA VAL A 58 -3.16 27.01 -11.13
C VAL A 58 -3.14 26.81 -9.63
N HIS A 59 -2.00 26.45 -9.07
CA HIS A 59 -1.82 26.38 -7.63
C HIS A 59 -1.07 27.63 -7.21
N PHE A 60 -1.51 28.30 -6.15
CA PHE A 60 -0.58 29.15 -5.42
C PHE A 60 -0.37 28.61 -4.02
N TRP A 61 0.89 28.55 -3.65
CA TRP A 61 1.36 27.97 -2.41
C TRP A 61 1.78 29.08 -1.45
N LEU A 62 1.35 28.96 -0.20
CA LEU A 62 1.63 29.89 0.88
C LEU A 62 2.47 29.18 1.94
N GLY A 63 3.65 29.72 2.20
CA GLY A 63 4.49 29.31 3.30
C GLY A 63 3.87 29.68 4.65
N LYS A 64 4.27 28.95 5.68
CA LYS A 64 3.78 29.15 7.06
C LYS A 64 4.09 30.56 7.59
N ASP A 65 5.21 31.13 7.17
CA ASP A 65 5.74 32.41 7.63
C ASP A 65 5.56 33.53 6.57
N THR A 66 4.77 33.28 5.52
CA THR A 66 4.47 34.28 4.46
C THR A 66 3.73 35.49 5.02
N THR A 67 4.10 36.67 4.56
CA THR A 67 3.45 37.92 4.95
C THR A 67 2.12 38.15 4.22
N ALA A 68 1.20 38.90 4.84
CA ALA A 68 -0.16 39.09 4.32
C ALA A 68 -0.21 39.82 2.96
N ASP A 69 0.72 40.73 2.72
CA ASP A 69 0.91 41.47 1.48
C ASP A 69 1.43 40.57 0.34
N GLU A 70 2.41 39.71 0.62
CA GLU A 70 2.89 38.71 -0.35
C GLU A 70 1.79 37.71 -0.70
N ALA A 71 1.09 37.16 0.30
CA ALA A 71 -0.07 36.29 0.08
C ALA A 71 -1.19 36.97 -0.73
N GLY A 72 -1.40 38.28 -0.52
CA GLY A 72 -2.33 39.08 -1.31
C GLY A 72 -1.89 39.23 -2.77
N SER A 73 -0.58 39.43 -3.00
CA SER A 73 -0.01 39.59 -4.34
C SER A 73 -0.07 38.32 -5.18
N VAL A 74 0.21 37.15 -4.60
CA VAL A 74 0.15 35.88 -5.34
C VAL A 74 -1.26 35.53 -5.79
N ALA A 75 -2.27 35.88 -4.99
CA ALA A 75 -3.68 35.70 -5.37
C ALA A 75 -4.07 36.58 -6.58
N ILE A 76 -3.53 37.80 -6.67
CA ILE A 76 -3.71 38.68 -7.83
C ILE A 76 -3.03 38.07 -9.06
N PHE A 77 -1.81 37.57 -8.92
CA PHE A 77 -1.11 36.91 -10.02
C PHE A 77 -1.81 35.65 -10.51
N ALA A 78 -2.38 34.84 -9.61
CA ALA A 78 -3.18 33.68 -9.98
C ALA A 78 -4.40 34.06 -10.82
N ALA A 79 -5.12 35.13 -10.45
CA ALA A 79 -6.24 35.64 -11.23
C ALA A 79 -5.80 36.18 -12.61
N GLN A 80 -4.66 36.90 -12.68
CA GLN A 80 -4.12 37.38 -13.96
C GLN A 80 -3.67 36.25 -14.88
N LEU A 81 -3.07 35.19 -14.33
CA LEU A 81 -2.69 33.99 -15.08
C LEU A 81 -3.93 33.24 -15.58
N ASP A 82 -4.95 33.12 -14.73
CA ASP A 82 -6.24 32.52 -15.10
C ASP A 82 -6.89 33.24 -16.29
N ASP A 83 -6.98 34.57 -16.23
CA ASP A 83 -7.50 35.39 -17.33
C ASP A 83 -6.63 35.25 -18.60
N ALA A 84 -5.30 35.18 -18.47
CA ALA A 84 -4.41 34.94 -19.60
C ALA A 84 -4.58 33.56 -20.25
N LEU A 85 -5.08 32.58 -19.49
CA LEU A 85 -5.44 31.23 -19.95
C LEU A 85 -6.92 31.11 -20.36
N GLY A 86 -7.65 32.23 -20.41
CA GLY A 86 -9.05 32.28 -20.83
C GLY A 86 -10.07 31.89 -19.75
N GLY A 87 -9.66 31.81 -18.47
CA GLY A 87 -10.51 31.49 -17.33
C GLY A 87 -10.92 30.03 -17.20
N GLY A 88 -10.30 29.15 -17.98
CA GLY A 88 -10.52 27.69 -17.94
C GLY A 88 -9.77 26.88 -16.87
N PRO A 89 -8.68 27.37 -16.23
CA PRO A 89 -8.04 26.65 -15.14
C PRO A 89 -8.91 26.48 -13.88
N VAL A 90 -8.70 25.38 -13.15
CA VAL A 90 -9.11 25.28 -11.74
C VAL A 90 -7.98 25.86 -10.89
N GLN A 91 -8.33 26.75 -9.96
CA GLN A 91 -7.37 27.40 -9.09
C GLN A 91 -7.38 26.76 -7.69
N PHE A 92 -6.20 26.60 -7.09
CA PHE A 92 -6.03 25.97 -5.79
C PHE A 92 -5.21 26.86 -4.86
N ARG A 93 -5.71 27.07 -3.64
CA ARG A 93 -4.93 27.64 -2.53
C ARG A 93 -4.27 26.51 -1.76
N GLN A 94 -2.95 26.51 -1.75
CA GLN A 94 -2.13 25.50 -1.08
C GLN A 94 -1.45 26.14 0.13
N VAL A 95 -1.58 25.53 1.31
CA VAL A 95 -0.92 26.01 2.54
C VAL A 95 0.10 24.97 2.95
N GLN A 96 1.30 25.44 3.34
CA GLN A 96 2.40 24.59 3.78
C GLN A 96 1.93 23.52 4.79
N GLY A 97 2.17 22.24 4.45
CA GLY A 97 1.83 21.09 5.28
C GLY A 97 0.34 20.71 5.28
N SER A 98 -0.49 21.35 4.46
CA SER A 98 -1.90 21.02 4.27
C SER A 98 -2.28 21.09 2.79
N GLU A 99 -1.33 20.74 1.92
CA GLU A 99 -1.51 20.76 0.48
C GLU A 99 -2.50 19.69 0.00
N SER A 100 -3.19 20.00 -1.09
CA SER A 100 -4.13 19.09 -1.71
C SER A 100 -3.40 17.95 -2.43
N PRO A 101 -4.05 16.78 -2.59
CA PRO A 101 -3.47 15.67 -3.33
C PRO A 101 -3.04 16.03 -4.75
N GLU A 102 -3.76 16.96 -5.40
CA GLU A 102 -3.43 17.43 -6.74
C GLU A 102 -2.05 18.12 -6.79
N PHE A 103 -1.73 18.91 -5.76
CA PHE A 103 -0.44 19.60 -5.64
C PHE A 103 0.68 18.63 -5.26
N LEU A 104 0.45 17.76 -4.26
CA LEU A 104 1.45 16.80 -3.80
C LEU A 104 1.93 15.87 -4.93
N ARG A 105 1.05 15.53 -5.89
CA ARG A 105 1.42 14.75 -7.07
C ARG A 105 2.49 15.42 -7.95
N LEU A 106 2.48 16.76 -8.02
CA LEU A 106 3.37 17.52 -8.90
C LEU A 106 4.82 17.44 -8.40
N PHE A 107 4.98 17.22 -7.10
CA PHE A 107 6.26 17.23 -6.42
C PHE A 107 6.46 15.90 -5.68
N PRO A 108 7.02 14.87 -6.35
CA PRO A 108 7.39 13.62 -5.67
C PRO A 108 8.30 13.85 -4.45
N ARG A 109 9.04 14.95 -4.48
CA ARG A 109 9.83 15.49 -3.39
C ARG A 109 9.42 16.92 -3.10
N LEU A 110 9.06 17.20 -1.86
CA LEU A 110 8.70 18.54 -1.43
C LEU A 110 9.55 18.96 -0.24
N ARG A 111 10.43 19.96 -0.44
CA ARG A 111 11.29 20.52 0.60
C ARG A 111 10.72 21.84 1.07
N TYR A 112 10.52 21.96 2.38
CA TYR A 112 10.21 23.23 3.02
C TYR A 112 11.48 23.77 3.66
N LEU A 113 12.00 24.84 3.10
CA LEU A 113 13.21 25.50 3.57
C LEU A 113 12.85 26.59 4.58
N ALA A 114 13.70 26.79 5.58
CA ALA A 114 13.54 27.89 6.52
C ALA A 114 13.92 29.23 5.87
N GLY A 115 13.28 30.32 6.32
CA GLY A 115 13.50 31.67 5.79
C GLY A 115 12.70 31.95 4.52
N GLY A 116 13.13 32.98 3.79
CA GLY A 116 12.44 33.55 2.63
C GLY A 116 13.12 34.82 2.10
N TYR A 117 12.55 35.42 1.06
CA TYR A 117 13.09 36.59 0.38
C TYR A 117 13.28 37.78 1.32
N ALA A 118 12.27 38.08 2.16
CA ALA A 118 12.33 39.17 3.14
C ALA A 118 13.44 38.99 4.18
N SER A 119 13.75 37.74 4.56
CA SER A 119 14.84 37.41 5.50
C SER A 119 16.23 37.35 4.87
N GLY A 120 16.36 37.61 3.56
CA GLY A 120 17.65 37.66 2.85
C GLY A 120 18.12 36.32 2.27
N PHE A 121 17.31 35.26 2.32
CA PHE A 121 17.62 33.96 1.73
C PHE A 121 17.32 33.98 0.22
N ARG A 122 18.32 34.44 -0.54
CA ARG A 122 18.25 34.67 -1.99
C ARG A 122 18.87 33.49 -2.75
N ASP A 123 18.05 32.47 -3.00
CA ASP A 123 18.31 31.32 -3.89
C ASP A 123 19.45 30.37 -3.43
N VAL A 124 19.26 29.06 -3.62
CA VAL A 124 20.18 28.00 -3.14
C VAL A 124 21.48 27.92 -3.96
N VAL A 125 21.73 28.86 -4.88
CA VAL A 125 22.88 28.80 -5.79
C VAL A 125 23.61 30.14 -5.87
N ALA A 126 24.55 30.37 -4.96
CA ALA A 126 25.74 31.19 -5.21
C ALA A 126 26.80 30.98 -4.12
N GLY A 127 27.82 30.18 -4.39
CA GLY A 127 29.10 30.25 -3.66
C GLY A 127 29.84 28.92 -3.53
N ARG A 128 31.08 28.88 -4.03
CA ARG A 128 32.08 27.86 -3.68
C ARG A 128 32.56 28.11 -2.24
N GLY A 129 31.78 27.69 -1.25
CA GLY A 129 32.13 27.70 0.18
C GLY A 129 31.70 26.39 0.85
N GLU A 130 32.02 26.22 2.14
CA GLU A 130 31.45 25.17 3.00
C GLU A 130 29.92 25.30 2.96
N GLY A 131 29.26 24.42 2.20
CA GLY A 131 27.81 24.49 1.99
C GLY A 131 27.03 24.32 3.30
N PRO A 132 25.74 24.73 3.34
CA PRO A 132 24.95 24.72 4.56
C PRO A 132 24.76 23.30 5.12
N VAL A 133 24.71 23.20 6.45
CA VAL A 133 24.27 21.99 7.16
C VAL A 133 22.80 22.16 7.53
N ARG A 134 21.93 21.26 7.06
CA ARG A 134 20.47 21.33 7.27
C ARG A 134 19.96 20.04 7.88
N LEU A 135 18.95 20.15 8.74
CA LEU A 135 18.23 19.02 9.29
C LEU A 135 16.79 19.08 8.80
N TYR A 136 16.29 17.96 8.28
CA TYR A 136 14.91 17.84 7.80
C TYR A 136 14.18 16.76 8.59
N GLN A 137 12.98 17.07 9.06
CA GLN A 137 12.01 16.09 9.51
C GLN A 137 11.25 15.54 8.30
N VAL A 138 11.21 14.21 8.16
CA VAL A 138 10.54 13.55 7.04
C VAL A 138 9.12 13.18 7.44
N LYS A 139 8.14 13.62 6.65
CA LYS A 139 6.74 13.20 6.75
C LYS A 139 6.25 12.76 5.37
N SER A 140 5.31 11.82 5.32
CA SER A 140 4.81 11.27 4.05
C SER A 140 3.29 11.10 4.11
N PRO A 141 2.52 12.14 3.71
CA PRO A 141 1.06 12.10 3.80
C PRO A 141 0.43 11.08 2.85
N ASN A 142 1.13 10.69 1.78
CA ASN A 142 0.72 9.63 0.86
C ASN A 142 1.92 9.03 0.12
N LYS A 143 1.67 8.03 -0.71
CA LYS A 143 2.71 7.30 -1.44
C LYS A 143 3.37 8.06 -2.61
N ASN A 144 2.79 9.19 -3.02
CA ASN A 144 3.20 9.94 -4.20
C ASN A 144 4.14 11.11 -3.86
N CYS A 145 4.23 11.52 -2.60
CA CYS A 145 5.03 12.68 -2.19
C CYS A 145 5.69 12.44 -0.82
N VAL A 146 6.99 12.68 -0.74
CA VAL A 146 7.72 12.78 0.53
C VAL A 146 7.97 14.25 0.85
N GLN A 147 7.51 14.67 2.03
CA GLN A 147 7.66 16.02 2.55
C GLN A 147 8.83 16.09 3.53
N MET A 148 9.67 17.10 3.36
CA MET A 148 10.89 17.31 4.14
C MET A 148 10.83 18.72 4.74
N PHE A 149 10.57 18.79 6.05
CA PHE A 149 10.45 20.04 6.78
C PHE A 149 11.80 20.41 7.37
N GLU A 150 12.41 21.51 6.93
CA GLU A 150 13.62 22.02 7.57
C GLU A 150 13.32 22.39 9.03
N VAL A 151 14.04 21.75 9.94
CA VAL A 151 13.94 21.95 11.39
C VAL A 151 15.26 22.50 11.93
N PRO A 152 15.26 23.17 13.10
CA PRO A 152 16.49 23.68 13.69
C PRO A 152 17.55 22.59 13.88
N LEU A 153 18.80 22.88 13.50
CA LEU A 153 19.95 21.96 13.61
C LEU A 153 20.41 21.80 15.07
N LYS A 154 19.63 21.05 15.87
CA LYS A 154 19.88 20.80 17.29
C LYS A 154 19.22 19.49 17.74
N LEU A 155 19.75 18.87 18.80
CA LEU A 155 19.21 17.62 19.35
C LEU A 155 17.72 17.68 19.68
N SER A 156 17.24 18.81 20.23
CA SER A 156 15.84 18.98 20.65
C SER A 156 14.80 18.93 19.51
N SER A 157 15.26 18.89 18.25
CA SER A 157 14.44 18.73 17.05
C SER A 157 14.22 17.27 16.67
N LEU A 158 15.07 16.34 17.14
CA LEU A 158 14.89 14.90 16.93
C LEU A 158 13.84 14.33 17.88
N ASN A 159 13.16 13.28 17.43
CA ASN A 159 12.27 12.48 18.26
C ASN A 159 12.25 11.02 17.80
N HIS A 160 12.02 10.07 18.72
CA HIS A 160 12.05 8.64 18.45
C HIS A 160 11.00 8.13 17.45
N GLY A 161 9.92 8.89 17.20
CA GLY A 161 8.82 8.49 16.33
C GLY A 161 9.01 8.80 14.85
N ASP A 162 9.97 9.66 14.50
CA ASP A 162 10.11 10.16 13.13
C ASP A 162 11.42 9.71 12.48
N CYS A 163 11.54 10.01 11.19
CA CYS A 163 12.80 9.93 10.46
C CYS A 163 13.30 11.33 10.11
N PHE A 164 14.62 11.50 10.12
CA PHE A 164 15.25 12.79 9.83
C PHE A 164 16.38 12.63 8.81
N LEU A 165 16.57 13.65 7.97
CA LEU A 165 17.70 13.76 7.06
C LEU A 165 18.61 14.90 7.50
N LEU A 166 19.90 14.63 7.72
CA LEU A 166 20.91 15.65 7.96
C LEU A 166 21.79 15.78 6.73
N GLU A 167 21.68 16.92 6.04
CA GLU A 167 22.42 17.25 4.83
C GLU A 167 23.61 18.14 5.20
N ASP A 168 24.84 17.67 4.97
CA ASP A 168 26.07 18.44 5.08
C ASP A 168 26.69 18.58 3.68
N VAL A 169 26.33 19.67 3.01
CA VAL A 169 26.74 19.94 1.62
C VAL A 169 28.26 20.11 1.53
N GLY A 170 28.88 20.72 2.54
CA GLY A 170 30.34 20.92 2.60
C GLY A 170 31.11 19.60 2.69
N ALA A 171 30.67 18.69 3.55
CA ALA A 171 31.28 17.37 3.71
C ALA A 171 30.82 16.34 2.64
N ARG A 172 29.82 16.70 1.82
CA ARG A 172 29.13 15.78 0.90
C ARG A 172 28.58 14.54 1.63
N LEU A 173 28.02 14.75 2.81
CA LEU A 173 27.45 13.69 3.65
C LEU A 173 25.95 13.91 3.84
N LEU A 174 25.19 12.83 3.72
CA LEU A 174 23.76 12.80 4.00
C LEU A 174 23.51 11.70 5.03
N TRP A 175 23.06 12.07 6.22
CA TRP A 175 22.64 11.09 7.22
C TRP A 175 21.13 10.85 7.17
N VAL A 176 20.73 9.60 7.25
CA VAL A 176 19.34 9.17 7.44
C VAL A 176 19.22 8.65 8.87
N TRP A 177 18.60 9.43 9.75
CA TRP A 177 18.32 9.01 11.11
C TRP A 177 16.94 8.38 11.19
N ARG A 178 16.86 7.18 11.77
CA ARG A 178 15.63 6.37 11.89
C ARG A 178 15.31 6.17 13.37
N GLY A 179 14.30 6.87 13.87
CA GLY A 179 13.88 6.71 15.27
C GLY A 179 13.34 5.30 15.55
N ARG A 180 13.52 4.80 16.78
CA ARG A 180 13.08 3.46 17.21
C ARG A 180 11.57 3.28 17.08
N GLY A 181 10.81 4.34 17.38
CA GLY A 181 9.36 4.41 17.28
C GLY A 181 8.83 4.71 15.89
N SER A 182 9.68 5.09 14.93
CA SER A 182 9.24 5.29 13.54
C SER A 182 8.87 3.97 12.87
N ASN A 183 7.75 3.98 12.15
CA ASN A 183 7.22 2.78 11.52
C ASN A 183 8.04 2.41 10.27
N ILE A 184 7.85 1.19 9.76
CA ILE A 184 8.64 0.67 8.63
C ILE A 184 8.47 1.51 7.36
N ARG A 185 7.33 2.18 7.20
CA ARG A 185 7.06 3.05 6.05
C ARG A 185 7.76 4.38 6.14
N GLU A 186 7.77 5.03 7.29
CA GLU A 186 8.52 6.27 7.51
C GLU A 186 10.00 6.04 7.26
N LYS A 187 10.53 4.91 7.75
CA LYS A 187 11.92 4.48 7.48
C LYS A 187 12.16 4.26 5.99
N ALA A 188 11.25 3.61 5.29
CA ALA A 188 11.33 3.42 3.84
C ALA A 188 11.27 4.76 3.09
N ARG A 189 10.36 5.66 3.45
CA ARG A 189 10.19 6.97 2.81
C ARG A 189 11.37 7.88 3.05
N ALA A 190 11.99 7.82 4.21
CA ALA A 190 13.23 8.54 4.50
C ALA A 190 14.40 8.01 3.67
N LEU A 191 14.50 6.70 3.46
CA LEU A 191 15.50 6.10 2.56
C LEU A 191 15.25 6.46 1.09
N GLU A 192 13.99 6.44 0.64
CA GLU A 192 13.61 6.93 -0.69
C GLU A 192 14.01 8.40 -0.84
N ALA A 193 13.64 9.27 0.10
CA ALA A 193 14.03 10.68 0.08
C ALA A 193 15.55 10.85 0.01
N ALA A 194 16.32 10.06 0.77
CA ALA A 194 17.77 10.10 0.74
C ALA A 194 18.37 9.63 -0.60
N ALA A 195 17.81 8.58 -1.21
CA ALA A 195 18.26 8.08 -2.51
C ALA A 195 18.06 9.13 -3.61
N VAL A 196 16.94 9.84 -3.59
CA VAL A 196 16.69 10.89 -4.57
C VAL A 196 17.48 12.17 -4.26
N PHE A 197 17.86 12.45 -3.01
CA PHE A 197 18.87 13.48 -2.69
C PHE A 197 20.24 13.18 -3.30
N LYS A 198 20.60 11.89 -3.38
CA LYS A 198 21.84 11.42 -4.00
C LYS A 198 21.79 11.52 -5.53
N GLU A 199 20.61 11.44 -6.14
CA GLU A 199 20.45 11.51 -7.59
C GLU A 199 20.87 12.90 -8.11
N GLY A 200 21.98 12.95 -8.86
CA GLY A 200 22.59 14.19 -9.35
C GLY A 200 23.55 14.88 -8.37
N THR A 201 23.80 14.31 -7.19
CA THR A 201 24.79 14.81 -6.22
C THR A 201 25.88 13.77 -5.94
N SER A 202 27.09 14.21 -5.58
CA SER A 202 28.19 13.30 -5.19
C SER A 202 28.21 12.99 -3.68
N MET A 203 27.04 12.99 -3.02
CA MET A 203 26.93 12.82 -1.57
C MET A 203 26.99 11.34 -1.16
N LYS A 204 27.71 11.04 -0.06
CA LYS A 204 27.71 9.73 0.59
C LYS A 204 26.57 9.69 1.61
N THR A 205 25.73 8.65 1.52
CA THR A 205 24.63 8.42 2.45
C THR A 205 25.05 7.51 3.59
N CYS A 206 24.78 7.92 4.83
CA CYS A 206 25.01 7.13 6.05
C CYS A 206 23.66 6.90 6.73
N THR A 207 23.28 5.65 6.97
CA THR A 207 22.02 5.35 7.68
C THR A 207 22.33 5.07 9.14
N LEU A 208 21.65 5.75 10.04
CA LEU A 208 21.74 5.60 11.48
C LEU A 208 20.39 5.09 11.99
N ASP A 209 20.43 3.98 12.71
CA ASP A 209 19.33 3.64 13.62
C ASP A 209 19.46 4.49 14.90
N ASP A 210 18.42 4.46 15.71
CA ASP A 210 18.33 5.19 16.98
C ASP A 210 19.56 4.99 17.89
N VAL A 211 19.70 5.83 18.91
CA VAL A 211 20.76 5.72 19.91
C VAL A 211 20.73 4.32 20.54
N PRO A 212 21.80 3.52 20.44
CA PRO A 212 21.84 2.19 21.05
C PRO A 212 21.81 2.28 22.58
N ASP A 213 21.12 1.35 23.23
CA ASP A 213 21.04 1.26 24.70
C ASP A 213 22.39 0.85 25.33
N ASP A 214 23.30 0.26 24.55
CA ASP A 214 24.63 -0.15 24.99
C ASP A 214 25.69 0.92 24.70
N GLU A 215 26.40 1.36 25.74
CA GLU A 215 27.52 2.34 25.68
C GLU A 215 28.68 1.89 24.77
N GLN A 216 28.67 0.66 24.26
CA GLN A 216 29.77 0.04 23.50
C GLN A 216 29.64 0.12 21.98
N TYR A 217 28.52 0.59 21.42
CA TYR A 217 28.36 0.73 19.96
C TYR A 217 28.30 2.20 19.49
N THR A 218 29.46 2.86 19.42
CA THR A 218 29.62 4.07 18.61
C THR A 218 30.13 3.68 17.23
N GLY A 219 29.23 3.30 16.31
CA GLY A 219 29.59 3.18 14.90
C GLY A 219 30.24 4.48 14.39
N GLY A 220 31.18 4.38 13.44
CA GLY A 220 32.05 5.51 13.03
C GLY A 220 31.32 6.77 12.55
N ASP A 221 30.07 6.65 12.09
CA ASP A 221 29.25 7.77 11.57
C ASP A 221 28.27 8.35 12.62
N VAL A 222 28.14 7.76 13.82
CA VAL A 222 27.22 8.19 14.89
C VAL A 222 27.70 9.47 15.59
N ALA A 223 28.95 9.48 16.06
CA ALA A 223 29.53 10.65 16.73
C ALA A 223 29.61 11.90 15.82
N PRO A 224 30.01 11.78 14.53
CA PRO A 224 29.93 12.89 13.59
C PRO A 224 28.53 13.46 13.44
N PHE A 225 27.49 12.63 13.36
CA PHE A 225 26.10 13.08 13.24
C PHE A 225 25.67 13.96 14.43
N PHE A 226 25.85 13.46 15.67
CA PHE A 226 25.47 14.22 16.86
C PHE A 226 26.33 15.46 17.09
N SER A 227 27.59 15.45 16.63
CA SER A 227 28.44 16.64 16.62
C SER A 227 27.86 17.76 15.74
N ARG A 228 27.26 17.45 14.58
CA ARG A 228 26.56 18.46 13.75
C ARG A 228 25.34 19.05 14.44
N LEU A 229 24.72 18.29 15.34
CA LEU A 229 23.59 18.74 16.17
C LEU A 229 24.02 19.52 17.42
N GLY A 230 25.31 19.78 17.59
CA GLY A 230 25.87 20.53 18.72
C GLY A 230 26.13 19.71 19.97
N CYS A 231 26.12 18.37 19.89
CA CYS A 231 26.39 17.49 21.03
C CYS A 231 27.90 17.24 21.16
N ALA A 232 28.45 17.40 22.37
CA ALA A 232 29.87 17.12 22.65
C ALA A 232 30.17 15.61 22.67
N THR A 233 29.18 14.80 23.06
CA THR A 233 29.21 13.33 23.10
C THR A 233 27.92 12.80 22.47
N VAL A 234 27.89 11.49 22.17
CA VAL A 234 26.64 10.83 21.75
C VAL A 234 25.65 10.91 22.94
N PRO A 235 24.45 11.48 22.75
CA PRO A 235 23.45 11.61 23.81
C PRO A 235 22.89 10.23 24.17
N SER A 236 22.40 10.06 25.39
CA SER A 236 21.69 8.86 25.81
C SER A 236 20.29 8.78 25.18
N PRO A 237 19.67 7.59 25.08
CA PRO A 237 18.32 7.43 24.54
C PRO A 237 17.23 8.20 25.30
N ALA A 238 17.48 8.67 26.53
CA ALA A 238 16.54 9.47 27.31
C ALA A 238 16.60 10.97 26.99
N GLU A 239 17.66 11.44 26.32
CA GLU A 239 17.86 12.84 25.95
C GLU A 239 17.18 13.20 24.61
N VAL A 240 16.82 12.18 23.81
CA VAL A 240 16.00 12.34 22.61
C VAL A 240 14.53 12.26 23.02
N LYS A 241 13.69 13.13 22.45
CA LYS A 241 12.28 13.19 22.81
C LYS A 241 11.52 11.97 22.30
N GLU A 242 10.50 11.56 23.04
CA GLU A 242 9.47 10.69 22.47
C GLU A 242 8.71 11.39 21.36
N ALA A 243 8.09 10.59 20.49
CA ALA A 243 7.23 11.10 19.44
C ALA A 243 6.14 11.98 20.06
N GLU A 244 5.98 13.21 19.57
CA GLU A 244 4.72 13.90 19.79
C GLU A 244 3.65 13.18 18.95
N PRO A 245 2.46 12.90 19.49
CA PRO A 245 1.38 12.36 18.68
C PRO A 245 1.20 13.30 17.49
N ASP A 246 1.21 12.75 16.27
CA ASP A 246 1.04 13.53 15.05
C ASP A 246 -0.11 14.51 15.29
N ALA A 247 0.16 15.81 15.09
CA ALA A 247 -0.85 16.85 15.27
C ALA A 247 -2.11 16.35 14.57
N ALA A 248 -3.14 16.05 15.37
CA ALA A 248 -4.30 15.32 14.91
C ALA A 248 -4.68 15.88 13.55
N ALA A 249 -4.65 15.03 12.50
CA ALA A 249 -5.20 15.40 11.21
C ALA A 249 -6.49 16.14 11.52
N PRO A 250 -6.66 17.40 11.05
CA PRO A 250 -7.72 18.28 11.51
C PRO A 250 -8.98 17.44 11.59
N ALA A 251 -9.52 17.33 12.81
CA ALA A 251 -10.50 16.32 13.20
C ALA A 251 -11.40 16.04 12.01
N ALA A 252 -11.43 14.77 11.55
CA ALA A 252 -12.18 14.34 10.38
C ALA A 252 -13.43 15.19 10.27
N ALA A 253 -13.50 16.01 9.20
CA ALA A 253 -14.55 17.01 9.05
C ALA A 253 -15.86 16.37 9.50
N PRO A 254 -16.55 16.96 10.50
CA PRO A 254 -17.67 16.31 11.16
C PRO A 254 -18.62 15.78 10.08
N ALA A 255 -19.04 14.52 10.26
CA ALA A 255 -19.90 13.73 9.39
C ALA A 255 -20.59 14.57 8.30
N ALA A 256 -20.14 14.43 7.05
CA ALA A 256 -20.70 15.03 5.83
C ALA A 256 -21.70 16.16 6.09
N THR A 257 -21.20 17.31 6.53
CA THR A 257 -22.04 18.52 6.59
C THR A 257 -22.58 18.78 5.20
N ALA A 258 -23.91 18.84 5.07
CA ALA A 258 -24.59 19.11 3.81
C ALA A 258 -23.98 20.36 3.17
N ALA A 259 -23.73 20.31 1.86
CA ALA A 259 -23.09 21.40 1.14
C ALA A 259 -23.93 22.68 1.27
N LYS A 260 -23.33 23.78 1.71
CA LYS A 260 -24.03 25.06 1.91
C LYS A 260 -23.50 26.10 0.94
N LEU A 261 -24.41 26.77 0.25
CA LEU A 261 -24.10 27.82 -0.72
C LEU A 261 -24.30 29.21 -0.10
N TYR A 262 -23.36 30.12 -0.36
CA TYR A 262 -23.36 31.49 0.10
C TYR A 262 -23.13 32.44 -1.07
N LYS A 263 -23.84 33.55 -1.10
CA LYS A 263 -23.58 34.65 -2.03
C LYS A 263 -22.55 35.58 -1.42
N VAL A 264 -21.55 35.96 -2.22
CA VAL A 264 -20.50 36.89 -1.81
C VAL A 264 -21.01 38.32 -1.98
N THR A 265 -20.95 39.11 -0.91
CA THR A 265 -21.33 40.53 -0.89
C THR A 265 -20.23 41.37 -0.23
N GLY A 266 -20.34 42.71 -0.31
CA GLY A 266 -19.43 43.63 0.37
C GLY A 266 -17.96 43.55 -0.07
N GLY A 267 -17.69 43.27 -1.35
CA GLY A 267 -16.32 43.18 -1.89
C GLY A 267 -15.52 42.01 -1.32
N GLY A 268 -16.14 40.82 -1.26
CA GLY A 268 -15.48 39.59 -0.80
C GLY A 268 -15.52 39.35 0.72
N LYS A 269 -16.04 40.31 1.49
CA LYS A 269 -15.94 40.31 2.97
C LYS A 269 -17.22 39.87 3.69
N SER A 270 -18.34 39.76 3.00
CA SER A 270 -19.63 39.37 3.56
C SER A 270 -20.20 38.18 2.79
N PHE A 271 -20.86 37.27 3.52
CA PHE A 271 -21.35 35.99 2.97
C PHE A 271 -22.78 35.75 3.42
N GLU A 272 -23.71 35.85 2.48
CA GLU A 272 -25.13 35.68 2.73
C GLU A 272 -25.55 34.25 2.38
N PRO A 273 -26.13 33.46 3.31
CA PRO A 273 -26.60 32.11 2.98
C PRO A 273 -27.66 32.16 1.89
N VAL A 274 -27.49 31.33 0.85
CA VAL A 274 -28.52 31.16 -0.17
C VAL A 274 -29.49 30.10 0.34
N ALA A 275 -30.71 30.51 0.67
CA ALA A 275 -31.70 29.65 1.32
C ALA A 275 -32.08 28.46 0.42
N ALA A 276 -31.54 27.28 0.73
CA ALA A 276 -32.22 26.02 0.49
C ALA A 276 -33.13 25.75 1.71
N GLY A 277 -34.35 25.25 1.52
CA GLY A 277 -35.23 24.94 2.65
C GLY A 277 -34.62 23.85 3.54
N GLY A 278 -34.11 24.19 4.73
CA GLY A 278 -33.50 23.22 5.66
C GLY A 278 -32.17 22.64 5.17
N ASP A 279 -31.88 21.38 5.47
CA ASP A 279 -30.68 20.64 5.01
C ASP A 279 -30.76 20.19 3.52
N ALA A 280 -31.59 20.84 2.71
CA ALA A 280 -31.73 20.52 1.30
C ALA A 280 -30.44 20.85 0.52
N PRO A 281 -30.05 20.01 -0.46
CA PRO A 281 -28.88 20.24 -1.29
C PRO A 281 -29.03 21.52 -2.14
N PRO A 282 -27.92 22.19 -2.48
CA PRO A 282 -27.96 23.41 -3.29
C PRO A 282 -28.40 23.09 -4.73
N SER A 283 -29.04 24.05 -5.36
CA SER A 283 -29.57 23.95 -6.72
C SER A 283 -28.74 24.77 -7.70
N GLN A 284 -28.50 24.26 -8.91
CA GLN A 284 -27.77 24.98 -9.98
C GLN A 284 -28.40 26.35 -10.26
N SER A 285 -29.73 26.44 -10.23
CA SER A 285 -30.48 27.68 -10.49
C SER A 285 -30.15 28.82 -9.50
N GLN A 286 -29.53 28.50 -8.35
CA GLN A 286 -29.13 29.47 -7.34
C GLN A 286 -27.80 30.17 -7.68
N LEU A 287 -27.00 29.62 -8.60
CA LEU A 287 -25.76 30.24 -9.10
C LEU A 287 -26.12 31.29 -10.15
N ALA A 288 -26.38 32.51 -9.70
CA ALA A 288 -26.74 33.61 -10.60
C ALA A 288 -25.57 33.98 -11.52
N ALA A 289 -25.89 34.39 -12.75
CA ALA A 289 -24.87 34.77 -13.74
C ALA A 289 -24.00 35.97 -13.28
N VAL A 290 -24.55 36.84 -12.43
CA VAL A 290 -23.90 38.01 -11.87
C VAL A 290 -23.49 37.75 -10.42
N GLY A 291 -22.18 37.76 -10.17
CA GLY A 291 -21.59 37.71 -8.82
C GLY A 291 -20.68 36.50 -8.57
N GLN A 292 -20.19 36.41 -7.32
CA GLN A 292 -19.39 35.29 -6.83
C GLN A 292 -20.16 34.56 -5.72
N PHE A 293 -19.95 33.25 -5.64
CA PHE A 293 -20.61 32.37 -4.69
C PHE A 293 -19.59 31.46 -4.02
N VAL A 294 -19.82 31.14 -2.75
CA VAL A 294 -19.00 30.20 -1.99
C VAL A 294 -19.83 28.97 -1.66
N LEU A 295 -19.35 27.80 -2.05
CA LEU A 295 -19.92 26.51 -1.67
C LEU A 295 -18.99 25.87 -0.63
N ASN A 296 -19.51 25.66 0.58
CA ASN A 296 -18.80 24.94 1.64
C ASN A 296 -19.27 23.48 1.65
N ALA A 297 -18.42 22.55 1.21
CA ALA A 297 -18.80 21.15 1.03
C ALA A 297 -17.66 20.20 1.44
N GLY A 298 -17.92 19.29 2.39
CA GLY A 298 -17.06 18.13 2.66
C GLY A 298 -15.61 18.46 3.04
N GLY A 299 -15.36 19.59 3.73
CA GLY A 299 -14.01 20.04 4.09
C GLY A 299 -13.28 20.81 2.98
N CYS A 300 -13.96 21.14 1.87
CA CYS A 300 -13.44 21.99 0.79
C CYS A 300 -14.34 23.20 0.58
N ILE A 301 -13.73 24.38 0.45
CA ILE A 301 -14.39 25.65 0.14
C ILE A 301 -14.21 25.90 -1.36
N TRP A 302 -15.30 25.93 -2.10
CA TRP A 302 -15.31 26.26 -3.52
C TRP A 302 -15.76 27.70 -3.72
N VAL A 303 -15.03 28.46 -4.52
CA VAL A 303 -15.43 29.81 -4.95
C VAL A 303 -15.79 29.76 -6.43
N TRP A 304 -17.07 29.96 -6.73
CA TRP A 304 -17.59 30.00 -8.09
C TRP A 304 -17.77 31.46 -8.53
N THR A 305 -17.30 31.80 -9.73
CA THR A 305 -17.44 33.14 -10.31
C THR A 305 -18.35 33.11 -11.53
N GLY A 306 -19.44 33.88 -11.49
CA GLY A 306 -20.42 33.95 -12.56
C GLY A 306 -19.87 34.57 -13.86
N PRO A 307 -20.44 34.21 -15.02
CA PRO A 307 -19.95 34.67 -16.33
C PRO A 307 -20.10 36.18 -16.54
N ASP A 308 -21.09 36.80 -15.89
CA ASP A 308 -21.42 38.22 -16.01
C ASP A 308 -21.03 39.00 -14.74
N CYS A 309 -20.10 38.47 -13.94
CA CYS A 309 -19.57 39.14 -12.76
C CYS A 309 -18.62 40.28 -13.17
N ASP A 310 -19.05 41.53 -13.00
CA ASP A 310 -18.18 42.70 -13.23
C ASP A 310 -17.18 42.86 -12.07
N LYS A 311 -15.89 42.99 -12.40
CA LYS A 311 -14.75 43.14 -11.46
C LYS A 311 -14.79 42.14 -10.28
N PRO A 312 -14.66 40.83 -10.54
CA PRO A 312 -14.62 39.84 -9.46
C PRO A 312 -13.44 40.09 -8.53
N GLU A 313 -13.65 39.91 -7.22
CA GLU A 313 -12.54 39.84 -6.27
C GLU A 313 -11.73 38.55 -6.54
N PRO A 314 -10.40 38.54 -6.29
CA PRO A 314 -9.58 37.34 -6.47
C PRO A 314 -10.21 36.13 -5.76
N PRO A 315 -10.67 35.09 -6.48
CA PRO A 315 -11.54 34.07 -5.91
C PRO A 315 -10.94 33.33 -4.71
N LEU A 316 -9.65 33.00 -4.76
CA LEU A 316 -8.97 32.31 -3.66
C LEU A 316 -8.76 33.19 -2.42
N LYS A 317 -8.72 34.53 -2.59
CA LYS A 317 -8.75 35.48 -1.47
C LYS A 317 -10.13 35.50 -0.81
N VAL A 318 -11.20 35.47 -1.61
CA VAL A 318 -12.58 35.37 -1.13
C VAL A 318 -12.78 34.10 -0.30
N GLY A 319 -12.31 32.95 -0.79
CA GLY A 319 -12.43 31.68 -0.06
C GLY A 319 -11.63 31.66 1.26
N GLY A 320 -10.45 32.29 1.30
CA GLY A 320 -9.70 32.49 2.55
C GLY A 320 -10.43 33.41 3.54
N GLN A 321 -11.05 34.48 3.07
CA GLN A 321 -11.88 35.38 3.90
C GLN A 321 -13.13 34.67 4.43
N PHE A 322 -13.75 33.81 3.61
CA PHE A 322 -14.86 32.95 4.05
C PHE A 322 -14.43 32.00 5.16
N ALA A 323 -13.30 31.29 4.98
CA ALA A 323 -12.77 30.39 6.00
C ALA A 323 -12.58 31.12 7.34
N ALA A 324 -11.96 32.30 7.32
CA ALA A 324 -11.76 33.13 8.50
C ALA A 324 -13.09 33.58 9.13
N ALA A 325 -14.06 34.01 8.32
CA ALA A 325 -15.37 34.45 8.79
C ALA A 325 -16.19 33.31 9.45
N GLN A 326 -16.00 32.07 8.99
CA GLN A 326 -16.65 30.88 9.54
C GLN A 326 -15.86 30.23 10.69
N GLY A 327 -14.73 30.81 11.11
CA GLY A 327 -13.87 30.24 12.15
C GLY A 327 -13.19 28.92 11.75
N LEU A 328 -13.06 28.66 10.44
CA LEU A 328 -12.40 27.47 9.92
C LEU A 328 -10.87 27.62 9.97
N PRO A 329 -10.10 26.53 10.05
CA PRO A 329 -8.64 26.59 10.07
C PRO A 329 -8.06 27.33 8.86
N ALA A 330 -6.96 28.06 9.05
CA ALA A 330 -6.27 28.75 7.94
C ALA A 330 -5.74 27.79 6.86
N SER A 331 -5.58 26.50 7.21
CA SER A 331 -5.23 25.38 6.33
C SER A 331 -6.40 24.79 5.55
N SER A 332 -7.62 25.33 5.70
CA SER A 332 -8.79 24.86 4.96
C SER A 332 -8.54 24.88 3.45
N LEU A 333 -8.93 23.80 2.78
CA LEU A 333 -8.78 23.67 1.34
C LEU A 333 -9.71 24.65 0.63
N VAL A 334 -9.15 25.48 -0.24
CA VAL A 334 -9.91 26.42 -1.07
C VAL A 334 -9.60 26.16 -2.54
N LYS A 335 -10.65 25.92 -3.32
CA LYS A 335 -10.61 25.79 -4.78
C LYS A 335 -11.46 26.90 -5.40
N ALA A 336 -11.10 27.36 -6.59
CA ALA A 336 -11.90 28.32 -7.33
C ALA A 336 -12.11 27.89 -8.76
N VAL A 337 -13.29 28.22 -9.28
CA VAL A 337 -13.72 27.87 -10.62
C VAL A 337 -14.59 28.97 -11.22
N LYS A 338 -14.51 29.13 -12.53
CA LYS A 338 -15.32 30.07 -13.31
C LYS A 338 -16.49 29.35 -13.95
N ALA A 339 -17.58 30.07 -14.14
CA ALA A 339 -18.75 29.55 -14.82
C ALA A 339 -18.38 28.99 -16.21
N ARG A 340 -18.99 27.86 -16.57
CA ARG A 340 -18.75 27.07 -17.80
C ARG A 340 -17.46 26.23 -17.79
N PHE A 341 -16.69 26.29 -16.72
CA PHE A 341 -15.46 25.49 -16.53
C PHE A 341 -15.52 24.65 -15.24
N GLU A 342 -16.72 24.38 -14.74
CA GLU A 342 -16.96 23.61 -13.53
C GLU A 342 -16.51 22.15 -13.68
N PRO A 343 -15.62 21.64 -12.82
CA PRO A 343 -15.26 20.23 -12.84
C PRO A 343 -16.41 19.38 -12.27
N GLY A 344 -16.46 18.11 -12.66
CA GLY A 344 -17.51 17.18 -12.20
C GLY A 344 -17.64 17.07 -10.67
N VAL A 345 -16.53 17.25 -9.96
CA VAL A 345 -16.49 17.25 -8.48
C VAL A 345 -17.22 18.44 -7.85
N PHE A 346 -17.26 19.58 -8.55
CA PHE A 346 -18.04 20.74 -8.13
C PHE A 346 -19.52 20.52 -8.45
N THR A 347 -19.82 20.07 -9.67
CA THR A 347 -21.20 19.91 -10.15
C THR A 347 -21.94 18.78 -9.41
N ALA A 348 -21.23 17.76 -8.90
CA ALA A 348 -21.79 16.69 -8.08
C ALA A 348 -22.48 17.17 -6.79
N HIS A 349 -22.20 18.38 -6.32
CA HIS A 349 -22.89 18.97 -5.17
C HIS A 349 -24.29 19.52 -5.50
N PHE A 350 -24.65 19.60 -6.78
CA PHE A 350 -25.91 20.15 -7.29
C PHE A 350 -26.72 19.04 -7.98
N PRO A 351 -27.72 18.43 -7.31
CA PRO A 351 -28.46 17.30 -7.86
C PRO A 351 -29.25 17.61 -9.15
N ASP A 352 -29.59 18.87 -9.37
CA ASP A 352 -30.33 19.38 -10.52
C ASP A 352 -29.41 19.95 -11.62
N TRP A 353 -28.11 19.70 -11.57
CA TRP A 353 -27.16 20.23 -12.54
C TRP A 353 -27.47 19.75 -13.96
N GLN A 354 -27.87 20.68 -14.82
CA GLN A 354 -28.04 20.47 -16.25
C GLN A 354 -26.89 21.13 -17.01
N ALA A 355 -26.26 20.35 -17.89
CA ALA A 355 -25.30 20.87 -18.85
C ALA A 355 -26.08 21.62 -19.95
N ASP A 356 -26.34 22.91 -19.79
CA ASP A 356 -27.12 23.70 -20.75
C ASP A 356 -26.55 23.63 -22.18
N ASP A 357 -27.36 23.20 -23.16
CA ASP A 357 -27.56 23.96 -24.41
C ASP A 357 -29.04 23.90 -24.88
N SER A 358 -29.54 25.00 -25.43
CA SER A 358 -30.90 25.13 -25.96
C SER A 358 -31.12 24.41 -27.31
N ALA A 359 -30.28 23.41 -27.63
CA ALA A 359 -30.29 22.67 -28.89
C ALA A 359 -30.24 21.14 -28.73
N GLY A 360 -30.20 20.62 -27.50
CA GLY A 360 -30.32 19.18 -27.23
C GLY A 360 -29.14 18.34 -27.72
N ARG A 361 -27.94 18.93 -27.87
CA ARG A 361 -26.71 18.17 -28.14
C ARG A 361 -25.90 18.03 -26.86
N PRO A 362 -25.24 16.89 -26.60
CA PRO A 362 -24.33 16.79 -25.47
C PRO A 362 -23.23 17.84 -25.66
N ARG A 363 -23.16 18.82 -24.75
CA ARG A 363 -22.08 19.80 -24.77
C ARG A 363 -20.77 19.04 -24.55
N ALA A 364 -19.80 19.28 -25.42
CA ALA A 364 -18.42 19.10 -25.01
C ALA A 364 -18.18 20.15 -23.93
N ASP A 365 -17.99 19.71 -22.69
CA ASP A 365 -17.35 20.56 -21.71
C ASP A 365 -15.88 20.76 -22.16
N SER A 366 -15.17 21.58 -21.41
CA SER A 366 -13.77 21.84 -21.70
C SER A 366 -12.88 20.56 -21.56
N PHE A 367 -13.42 19.47 -20.98
CA PHE A 367 -12.86 18.12 -20.83
C PHE A 367 -13.38 17.07 -21.87
N GLY A 368 -14.38 17.37 -22.71
CA GLY A 368 -14.98 16.47 -23.70
C GLY A 368 -16.51 16.31 -23.59
N THR A 369 -17.08 15.43 -24.44
CA THR A 369 -18.53 15.21 -24.56
C THR A 369 -19.14 14.71 -23.25
N VAL A 370 -20.10 15.45 -22.66
CA VAL A 370 -20.95 14.94 -21.58
C VAL A 370 -21.92 13.92 -22.18
N TYR A 371 -21.49 12.67 -22.31
CA TYR A 371 -22.45 11.57 -22.41
C TYR A 371 -23.09 11.39 -21.04
N GLY A 372 -24.42 11.40 -21.00
CA GLY A 372 -25.16 11.12 -19.78
C GLY A 372 -24.73 9.79 -19.16
N GLY A 373 -24.56 9.79 -17.83
CA GLY A 373 -24.20 8.59 -17.08
C GLY A 373 -22.70 8.36 -16.90
N PRO A 374 -22.32 7.52 -15.93
CA PRO A 374 -21.03 7.56 -15.26
C PRO A 374 -19.90 7.12 -16.20
N GLY A 375 -18.94 8.01 -16.46
CA GLY A 375 -17.79 7.66 -17.29
C GLY A 375 -16.76 8.77 -17.49
N LYS A 376 -15.61 8.57 -16.85
CA LYS A 376 -14.23 8.82 -17.35
C LYS A 376 -13.79 10.25 -17.66
N GLY A 377 -12.83 10.72 -16.86
CA GLY A 377 -11.82 11.69 -17.31
C GLY A 377 -11.53 12.85 -16.37
N THR A 378 -11.08 12.59 -15.15
CA THR A 378 -10.16 13.40 -14.30
C THR A 378 -10.20 12.82 -12.87
N ASP A 379 -9.16 13.04 -12.08
CA ASP A 379 -8.71 12.26 -10.90
C ASP A 379 -9.62 12.25 -9.64
N GLU A 380 -10.92 12.39 -9.80
CA GLU A 380 -11.90 12.06 -8.77
C GLU A 380 -13.10 11.42 -9.47
N GLN A 381 -13.03 10.12 -9.75
CA GLN A 381 -14.27 9.40 -9.99
C GLN A 381 -15.12 9.54 -8.72
N PRO A 382 -16.40 9.97 -8.82
CA PRO A 382 -17.32 9.81 -7.71
C PRO A 382 -17.30 8.34 -7.35
N TYR A 383 -17.18 8.07 -6.05
CA TYR A 383 -17.37 6.78 -5.40
C TYR A 383 -18.38 5.91 -6.17
N ASN A 384 -17.90 5.08 -7.11
CA ASN A 384 -18.76 4.34 -8.02
C ASN A 384 -19.02 2.96 -7.42
N VAL A 385 -19.92 2.97 -6.43
CA VAL A 385 -20.37 1.75 -5.75
C VAL A 385 -20.91 0.75 -6.74
N GLU A 386 -21.61 1.22 -7.78
CA GLU A 386 -22.22 0.36 -8.78
C GLU A 386 -21.18 -0.40 -9.60
N GLU A 387 -20.06 0.22 -9.96
CA GLU A 387 -18.96 -0.46 -10.66
C GLU A 387 -18.22 -1.45 -9.76
N ALA A 388 -17.98 -1.09 -8.49
CA ALA A 388 -17.37 -1.99 -7.52
C ALA A 388 -18.28 -3.21 -7.26
N VAL A 389 -19.58 -2.98 -7.07
CA VAL A 389 -20.58 -4.04 -6.90
C VAL A 389 -20.69 -4.89 -8.16
N ALA A 390 -20.73 -4.28 -9.34
CA ALA A 390 -20.77 -5.02 -10.60
C ALA A 390 -19.52 -5.90 -10.80
N ALA A 391 -18.33 -5.41 -10.42
CA ALA A 391 -17.10 -6.19 -10.46
C ALA A 391 -17.14 -7.36 -9.46
N MET A 392 -17.62 -7.13 -8.23
CA MET A 392 -17.81 -8.19 -7.24
C MET A 392 -18.84 -9.24 -7.69
N VAL A 393 -19.98 -8.81 -8.24
CA VAL A 393 -21.04 -9.69 -8.77
C VAL A 393 -20.53 -10.49 -9.97
N ALA A 394 -19.80 -9.85 -10.89
CA ALA A 394 -19.20 -10.54 -12.03
C ALA A 394 -18.18 -11.60 -11.59
N ALA A 395 -17.35 -11.29 -10.59
CA ALA A 395 -16.41 -12.24 -10.00
C ALA A 395 -17.14 -13.37 -9.24
N ALA A 396 -18.25 -13.05 -8.57
CA ALA A 396 -19.12 -14.03 -7.93
C ALA A 396 -19.72 -15.01 -8.93
N ALA A 397 -20.37 -14.49 -9.98
CA ALA A 397 -20.97 -15.28 -11.04
C ALA A 397 -19.94 -16.12 -11.80
N ALA A 398 -18.72 -15.60 -12.02
CA ALA A 398 -17.64 -16.36 -12.66
C ALA A 398 -17.15 -17.55 -11.83
N ALA A 399 -17.27 -17.48 -10.50
CA ALA A 399 -16.90 -18.57 -9.59
C ALA A 399 -18.07 -19.56 -9.39
N ASP A 400 -19.30 -19.08 -9.29
CA ASP A 400 -20.49 -19.89 -9.00
C ASP A 400 -21.08 -20.56 -10.25
N GLY A 401 -20.75 -20.05 -11.44
CA GLY A 401 -21.10 -20.61 -12.75
C GLY A 401 -20.35 -21.91 -13.08
N GLY A 402 -20.16 -22.81 -12.12
CA GLY A 402 -19.61 -24.15 -12.23
C GLY A 402 -20.40 -25.12 -13.14
N GLY A 403 -21.10 -24.60 -14.15
CA GLY A 403 -21.48 -25.31 -15.36
C GLY A 403 -20.69 -24.73 -16.54
N GLU A 404 -19.58 -25.40 -16.89
CA GLU A 404 -18.88 -25.28 -18.19
C GLU A 404 -18.68 -23.85 -18.75
N GLY A 405 -18.08 -22.96 -17.97
CA GLY A 405 -17.54 -21.69 -18.47
C GLY A 405 -16.15 -21.86 -19.11
N ALA A 406 -16.10 -21.89 -20.44
CA ALA A 406 -14.95 -22.23 -21.28
C ALA A 406 -13.67 -21.35 -21.19
N ALA A 407 -13.56 -20.38 -20.27
CA ALA A 407 -12.43 -19.42 -20.25
C ALA A 407 -11.48 -19.57 -19.04
N SER A 408 -11.97 -19.69 -17.80
CA SER A 408 -11.11 -19.92 -16.62
C SER A 408 -10.75 -21.40 -16.46
N GLY A 409 -11.73 -22.29 -16.69
CA GLY A 409 -11.52 -23.73 -16.77
C GLY A 409 -10.59 -24.15 -17.91
N ALA A 410 -10.57 -23.42 -19.03
CA ALA A 410 -9.61 -23.65 -20.10
C ALA A 410 -8.19 -23.15 -19.77
N LYS A 411 -8.04 -22.09 -18.96
CA LYS A 411 -6.73 -21.66 -18.45
C LYS A 411 -6.20 -22.60 -17.38
N ALA A 412 -7.02 -23.04 -16.42
CA ALA A 412 -6.62 -24.01 -15.40
C ALA A 412 -6.34 -25.39 -16.02
N LYS A 413 -7.25 -25.93 -16.85
CA LYS A 413 -7.00 -27.16 -17.62
C LYS A 413 -5.85 -27.00 -18.62
N GLY A 414 -5.65 -25.81 -19.19
CA GLY A 414 -4.54 -25.51 -20.09
C GLY A 414 -3.19 -25.43 -19.37
N LEU A 415 -3.16 -24.88 -18.16
CA LEU A 415 -1.98 -24.86 -17.30
C LEU A 415 -1.67 -26.26 -16.77
N ASP A 416 -2.68 -27.01 -16.33
CA ASP A 416 -2.54 -28.39 -15.88
C ASP A 416 -2.13 -29.31 -17.04
N ALA A 417 -2.68 -29.12 -18.24
CA ALA A 417 -2.22 -29.82 -19.45
C ALA A 417 -0.80 -29.41 -19.83
N ALA A 418 -0.43 -28.14 -19.72
CA ALA A 418 0.95 -27.68 -19.99
C ALA A 418 1.95 -28.27 -18.98
N PHE A 419 1.57 -28.36 -17.70
CA PHE A 419 2.39 -28.97 -16.65
C PHE A 419 2.50 -30.49 -16.81
N ASN A 420 1.40 -31.16 -17.15
CA ASN A 420 1.36 -32.60 -17.39
C ASN A 420 2.03 -33.00 -18.71
N ASN A 421 2.17 -32.08 -19.68
CA ASN A 421 2.89 -32.28 -20.93
C ASN A 421 4.41 -32.09 -20.81
N LEU A 422 4.93 -31.72 -19.63
CA LEU A 422 6.37 -31.68 -19.38
C LEU A 422 6.95 -33.11 -19.44
N THR A 423 7.75 -33.39 -20.46
CA THR A 423 8.28 -34.74 -20.75
C THR A 423 9.41 -35.18 -19.81
N SER A 424 10.04 -34.24 -19.10
CA SER A 424 11.06 -34.47 -18.08
C SER A 424 10.98 -33.37 -17.02
N SER A 425 10.98 -33.75 -15.74
CA SER A 425 10.93 -32.81 -14.60
C SER A 425 11.91 -33.28 -13.52
N LYS A 426 12.99 -32.53 -13.30
CA LYS A 426 13.93 -32.76 -12.20
C LYS A 426 13.87 -31.61 -11.21
N PHE A 427 14.01 -31.93 -9.93
CA PHE A 427 13.97 -30.97 -8.84
C PHE A 427 15.25 -31.08 -8.02
N GLN A 428 15.80 -29.92 -7.67
CA GLN A 428 16.79 -29.79 -6.63
C GLN A 428 16.32 -28.70 -5.68
N VAL A 429 16.36 -28.98 -4.39
CA VAL A 429 15.91 -28.04 -3.36
C VAL A 429 17.05 -27.83 -2.40
N TRP A 430 17.38 -26.58 -2.09
CA TRP A 430 18.38 -26.25 -1.07
C TRP A 430 17.74 -25.45 0.06
N ALA A 431 17.89 -25.92 1.29
CA ALA A 431 17.58 -25.14 2.49
C ALA A 431 18.79 -24.28 2.87
N GLN A 432 18.55 -23.01 3.18
CA GLN A 432 19.57 -22.12 3.76
C GLN A 432 19.47 -22.20 5.28
N ILE A 433 20.57 -22.61 5.92
CA ILE A 433 20.64 -22.81 7.37
C ILE A 433 21.89 -22.12 7.90
N GLY A 434 21.71 -21.02 8.63
CA GLY A 434 22.82 -20.17 9.09
C GLY A 434 23.71 -19.76 7.92
N ASN A 435 24.97 -20.19 7.93
CA ASN A 435 25.94 -19.87 6.88
C ASN A 435 26.14 -20.96 5.81
N SER A 436 25.30 -22.00 5.80
CA SER A 436 25.41 -23.13 4.87
C SER A 436 24.18 -23.27 3.97
N SER A 437 24.34 -23.95 2.83
CA SER A 437 23.27 -24.29 1.89
C SER A 437 23.23 -25.81 1.77
N LEU A 438 22.16 -26.44 2.27
CA LEU A 438 22.01 -27.89 2.31
C LEU A 438 21.05 -28.35 1.21
N GLU A 439 21.51 -29.22 0.32
CA GLU A 439 20.62 -29.87 -0.66
C GLU A 439 19.73 -30.90 0.04
N LEU A 440 18.43 -30.84 -0.20
CA LEU A 440 17.45 -31.69 0.47
C LEU A 440 17.41 -33.08 -0.14
N PRO A 441 17.32 -34.13 0.70
CA PRO A 441 17.04 -35.46 0.22
C PRO A 441 15.62 -35.54 -0.35
N ARG A 442 15.38 -36.49 -1.27
CA ARG A 442 14.11 -36.62 -1.99
C ARG A 442 12.89 -36.77 -1.08
N GLN A 443 13.05 -37.37 0.10
CA GLN A 443 12.01 -37.58 1.10
C GLN A 443 11.51 -36.28 1.74
N GLU A 444 12.31 -35.22 1.71
CA GLU A 444 11.98 -33.92 2.29
C GLU A 444 11.57 -32.87 1.25
N VAL A 445 11.65 -33.20 -0.04
CA VAL A 445 11.19 -32.30 -1.10
C VAL A 445 9.69 -32.08 -0.95
N GLY A 446 9.28 -30.81 -0.87
CA GLY A 446 7.90 -30.43 -0.57
C GLY A 446 7.65 -30.12 0.91
N GLN A 447 8.61 -30.38 1.81
CA GLN A 447 8.53 -30.03 3.23
C GLN A 447 9.36 -28.78 3.54
N PHE A 448 8.67 -27.69 3.85
CA PHE A 448 9.23 -26.38 4.16
C PHE A 448 9.07 -26.08 5.66
N TYR A 449 9.96 -25.24 6.19
CA TYR A 449 9.90 -24.70 7.54
C TYR A 449 9.84 -23.17 7.45
N ASP A 450 8.91 -22.55 8.15
CA ASP A 450 8.71 -21.09 8.10
C ASP A 450 9.85 -20.28 8.72
N GLY A 451 10.67 -20.89 9.57
CA GLY A 451 11.90 -20.31 10.11
C GLY A 451 13.12 -20.45 9.18
N ALA A 452 12.94 -20.97 7.95
CA ALA A 452 14.01 -21.17 6.98
C ALA A 452 13.65 -20.59 5.60
N SER A 453 14.66 -20.49 4.74
CA SER A 453 14.46 -20.11 3.33
C SER A 453 15.04 -21.17 2.41
N TYR A 454 14.46 -21.27 1.21
CA TYR A 454 14.70 -22.37 0.29
C TYR A 454 14.89 -21.88 -1.13
N VAL A 455 15.75 -22.57 -1.87
CA VAL A 455 15.94 -22.36 -3.30
C VAL A 455 15.52 -23.64 -4.01
N VAL A 456 14.52 -23.56 -4.89
CA VAL A 456 14.03 -24.70 -5.68
C VAL A 456 14.44 -24.49 -7.13
N LEU A 457 15.26 -25.37 -7.67
CA LEU A 457 15.55 -25.44 -9.09
C LEU A 457 14.68 -26.51 -9.74
N HIS A 458 13.78 -26.09 -10.61
CA HIS A 458 12.99 -26.95 -11.47
C HIS A 458 13.58 -26.96 -12.87
N THR A 459 13.97 -28.14 -13.35
CA THR A 459 14.45 -28.35 -14.72
C THR A 459 13.36 -29.06 -15.52
N TYR A 460 12.96 -28.47 -16.65
CA TYR A 460 11.84 -28.96 -17.44
C TYR A 460 12.07 -28.79 -18.96
N CYS A 461 11.34 -29.56 -19.76
CA CYS A 461 11.33 -29.43 -21.22
C CYS A 461 9.94 -29.01 -21.70
N THR A 462 9.88 -27.99 -22.57
CA THR A 462 8.62 -27.52 -23.18
C THR A 462 8.36 -28.10 -24.56
N SER A 463 9.38 -28.74 -25.15
CA SER A 463 9.34 -29.41 -26.44
C SER A 463 9.39 -30.93 -26.28
N ARG A 464 8.97 -31.66 -27.33
CA ARG A 464 9.23 -33.11 -27.44
C ARG A 464 10.71 -33.42 -27.60
N ASP A 465 11.50 -32.44 -28.01
CA ASP A 465 12.96 -32.50 -27.98
C ASP A 465 13.45 -32.34 -26.54
N THR A 466 13.95 -33.45 -25.97
CA THR A 466 14.46 -33.52 -24.60
C THR A 466 15.78 -32.78 -24.39
N SER A 467 16.35 -32.18 -25.45
CA SER A 467 17.56 -31.36 -25.38
C SER A 467 17.28 -29.87 -25.09
N ASP A 468 16.05 -29.36 -25.30
CA ASP A 468 15.66 -27.97 -24.98
C ASP A 468 15.25 -27.85 -23.50
N LEU A 469 16.26 -27.92 -22.62
CA LEU A 469 16.09 -27.76 -21.18
C LEU A 469 15.86 -26.29 -20.81
N ARG A 470 14.81 -26.06 -20.02
CA ARG A 470 14.46 -24.79 -19.39
C ARG A 470 14.50 -24.94 -17.87
N TYR A 471 14.66 -23.81 -17.19
CA TYR A 471 14.86 -23.80 -15.75
C TYR A 471 13.93 -22.76 -15.09
N ALA A 472 13.39 -23.10 -13.92
CA ALA A 472 12.75 -22.16 -13.03
C ALA A 472 13.44 -22.23 -11.67
N VAL A 473 13.92 -21.09 -11.19
CA VAL A 473 14.56 -20.93 -9.89
C VAL A 473 13.57 -20.21 -8.99
N TYR A 474 13.06 -20.90 -7.98
CA TYR A 474 12.20 -20.32 -6.96
C TYR A 474 13.01 -20.01 -5.72
N CYS A 475 12.87 -18.80 -5.19
CA CYS A 475 13.40 -18.41 -3.89
C CYS A 475 12.21 -18.33 -2.92
N TRP A 476 11.98 -19.39 -2.15
CA TRP A 476 10.90 -19.46 -1.16
C TRP A 476 11.38 -18.93 0.20
N LEU A 477 10.65 -18.00 0.77
CA LEU A 477 10.97 -17.33 2.03
C LEU A 477 9.91 -17.65 3.08
N GLY A 478 10.32 -18.28 4.18
CA GLY A 478 9.46 -18.55 5.32
C GLY A 478 9.15 -17.27 6.10
N ARG A 479 7.95 -17.19 6.68
CA ARG A 479 7.44 -16.03 7.41
C ARG A 479 8.36 -15.61 8.57
N HIS A 480 8.96 -16.59 9.25
CA HIS A 480 9.80 -16.37 10.43
C HIS A 480 11.30 -16.55 10.16
N CYS A 481 11.71 -16.66 8.89
CA CYS A 481 13.12 -16.86 8.55
C CYS A 481 13.94 -15.58 8.74
N GLY A 482 15.17 -15.71 9.24
CA GLY A 482 16.03 -14.57 9.56
C GLY A 482 16.60 -13.88 8.33
N ASN A 483 17.00 -12.61 8.49
CA ASN A 483 17.57 -11.79 7.41
C ASN A 483 18.79 -12.45 6.74
N LEU A 484 19.60 -13.20 7.51
CA LEU A 484 20.77 -13.92 7.01
C LEU A 484 20.36 -15.03 6.04
N GLU A 485 19.40 -15.88 6.42
CA GLU A 485 18.92 -16.95 5.55
C GLU A 485 18.28 -16.36 4.28
N GLN A 486 17.43 -15.33 4.41
CA GLN A 486 16.80 -14.65 3.28
C GLN A 486 17.83 -14.11 2.27
N GLY A 487 18.85 -13.41 2.76
CA GLY A 487 19.91 -12.86 1.92
C GLY A 487 20.69 -13.95 1.18
N ARG A 488 20.94 -15.08 1.85
CA ARG A 488 21.63 -16.23 1.24
C ARG A 488 20.78 -16.94 0.19
N ALA A 489 19.49 -17.14 0.44
CA ALA A 489 18.58 -17.71 -0.55
C ALA A 489 18.51 -16.83 -1.79
N ALA A 490 18.40 -15.52 -1.62
CA ALA A 490 18.42 -14.56 -2.71
C ALA A 490 19.73 -14.60 -3.52
N LEU A 491 20.89 -14.64 -2.85
CA LEU A 491 22.19 -14.77 -3.52
C LEU A 491 22.31 -16.09 -4.30
N LYS A 492 21.97 -17.23 -3.67
CA LYS A 492 22.02 -18.54 -4.32
C LYS A 492 21.08 -18.62 -5.52
N ALA A 493 19.87 -18.07 -5.41
CA ALA A 493 18.92 -18.01 -6.50
C ALA A 493 19.42 -17.11 -7.65
N ALA A 494 20.01 -15.97 -7.31
CA ALA A 494 20.62 -15.06 -8.29
C ALA A 494 21.81 -15.71 -9.01
N ASP A 495 22.67 -16.44 -8.30
CA ASP A 495 23.80 -17.16 -8.87
C ASP A 495 23.33 -18.26 -9.85
N LEU A 496 22.34 -19.07 -9.46
CA LEU A 496 21.76 -20.07 -10.36
C LEU A 496 21.14 -19.42 -11.61
N HIS A 497 20.41 -18.32 -11.43
CA HIS A 497 19.73 -17.64 -12.52
C HIS A 497 20.69 -16.92 -13.49
N LYS A 498 21.67 -16.18 -12.96
CA LYS A 498 22.55 -15.30 -13.73
C LYS A 498 23.87 -15.95 -14.15
N ALA A 499 24.46 -16.80 -13.32
CA ALA A 499 25.76 -17.39 -13.59
C ALA A 499 25.63 -18.81 -14.19
N THR A 500 24.77 -19.66 -13.63
CA THR A 500 24.67 -21.06 -14.06
C THR A 500 23.75 -21.27 -15.26
N TYR A 501 22.56 -20.66 -15.25
CA TYR A 501 21.51 -20.89 -16.25
C TYR A 501 21.05 -19.60 -16.96
N ALA A 502 22.02 -18.70 -17.23
CA ALA A 502 21.78 -17.42 -17.87
C ALA A 502 21.00 -17.56 -19.18
N GLY A 503 19.96 -16.74 -19.36
CA GLY A 503 19.16 -16.70 -20.59
C GLY A 503 18.25 -17.91 -20.83
N ARG A 504 18.24 -18.92 -19.94
CA ARG A 504 17.38 -20.12 -20.03
C ARG A 504 16.58 -20.40 -18.75
N SER A 505 16.73 -19.56 -17.74
CA SER A 505 16.06 -19.69 -16.46
C SER A 505 15.11 -18.52 -16.15
N THR A 506 14.04 -18.78 -15.40
CA THR A 506 13.17 -17.76 -14.81
C THR A 506 13.40 -17.73 -13.31
N LEU A 507 13.59 -16.55 -12.72
CA LEU A 507 13.71 -16.37 -11.27
C LEU A 507 12.35 -15.91 -10.71
N VAL A 508 11.83 -16.64 -9.74
CA VAL A 508 10.55 -16.37 -9.08
C VAL A 508 10.78 -16.28 -7.58
N ARG A 509 10.42 -15.14 -6.98
CA ARG A 509 10.36 -15.00 -5.53
C ARG A 509 9.03 -15.56 -5.05
N VAL A 510 9.07 -16.36 -3.99
CA VAL A 510 7.90 -16.99 -3.39
C VAL A 510 7.92 -16.70 -1.90
N GLU A 511 6.83 -16.18 -1.37
CA GLU A 511 6.67 -15.95 0.06
C GLU A 511 5.67 -16.96 0.61
N GLN A 512 5.90 -17.39 1.84
CA GLN A 512 4.99 -18.29 2.53
C GLN A 512 3.56 -17.74 2.50
N ASN A 513 2.60 -18.62 2.18
CA ASN A 513 1.18 -18.34 2.03
C ASN A 513 0.80 -17.39 0.87
N LEU A 514 1.76 -17.01 0.02
CA LEU A 514 1.57 -16.28 -1.24
C LEU A 514 2.15 -17.09 -2.41
N GLU A 515 2.16 -18.42 -2.29
CA GLU A 515 2.71 -19.30 -3.31
C GLU A 515 1.91 -19.23 -4.61
N PRO A 516 2.57 -18.97 -5.76
CA PRO A 516 1.86 -19.00 -7.02
C PRO A 516 1.45 -20.44 -7.35
N GLY A 517 0.29 -20.60 -7.99
CA GLY A 517 -0.26 -21.93 -8.27
C GLY A 517 0.66 -22.87 -9.06
N HIS A 518 1.57 -22.34 -9.88
CA HIS A 518 2.56 -23.16 -10.59
C HIS A 518 3.69 -23.68 -9.67
N PHE A 519 3.98 -23.00 -8.55
CA PHE A 519 4.93 -23.47 -7.55
C PHE A 519 4.32 -24.60 -6.71
N ILE A 520 3.10 -24.42 -6.20
CA ILE A 520 2.41 -25.44 -5.38
C ILE A 520 2.28 -26.76 -6.16
N ARG A 521 1.92 -26.68 -7.46
CA ARG A 521 1.79 -27.84 -8.36
C ARG A 521 3.07 -28.63 -8.55
N LEU A 522 4.26 -28.05 -8.31
CA LEU A 522 5.53 -28.79 -8.38
C LEU A 522 5.52 -29.98 -7.42
N PHE A 523 4.83 -29.85 -6.28
CA PHE A 523 4.79 -30.84 -5.21
C PHE A 523 3.59 -31.78 -5.29
N LYS A 524 2.72 -31.63 -6.32
CA LYS A 524 1.60 -32.55 -6.61
C LYS A 524 0.69 -32.82 -5.39
N GLY A 525 0.35 -31.77 -4.65
CA GLY A 525 -0.46 -31.88 -3.42
C GLY A 525 0.31 -32.28 -2.16
N GLY A 526 1.64 -32.47 -2.26
CA GLY A 526 2.53 -32.81 -1.15
C GLY A 526 3.29 -31.61 -0.56
N MET A 527 2.86 -30.37 -0.82
CA MET A 527 3.48 -29.21 -0.19
C MET A 527 3.02 -29.08 1.26
N LEU A 528 3.99 -29.07 2.18
CA LEU A 528 3.81 -28.99 3.62
C LEU A 528 4.68 -27.86 4.17
N VAL A 529 4.12 -26.97 4.97
CA VAL A 529 4.85 -25.91 5.68
C VAL A 529 4.75 -26.13 7.18
N ARG A 530 5.90 -26.26 7.85
CA ARG A 530 6.04 -26.50 9.28
C ARG A 530 6.44 -25.24 10.04
N LYS A 531 6.06 -25.16 11.31
CA LYS A 531 6.44 -24.06 12.20
C LYS A 531 7.88 -24.22 12.71
N GLY A 532 8.56 -23.09 12.86
CA GLY A 532 9.88 -22.96 13.45
C GLY A 532 11.05 -23.17 12.48
N PRO A 533 12.30 -23.12 12.99
CA PRO A 533 13.49 -23.34 12.18
C PRO A 533 13.60 -24.81 11.77
N ARG A 534 14.22 -25.04 10.61
CA ARG A 534 14.55 -26.40 10.16
C ARG A 534 15.55 -27.05 11.13
N PRO A 535 15.26 -28.22 11.72
CA PRO A 535 16.19 -28.90 12.62
C PRO A 535 17.44 -29.36 11.88
N SER A 536 18.62 -29.13 12.46
CA SER A 536 19.91 -29.52 11.86
C SER A 536 20.26 -31.00 12.02
N ASN A 537 19.71 -31.67 13.04
CA ASN A 537 20.08 -33.03 13.44
C ASN A 537 19.00 -34.09 13.14
N LEU A 538 17.94 -33.73 12.42
CA LEU A 538 16.90 -34.70 12.08
C LEU A 538 17.28 -35.53 10.85
N GLY A 539 17.05 -36.83 10.93
CA GLY A 539 17.19 -37.72 9.76
C GLY A 539 16.11 -37.45 8.71
N PRO A 540 16.35 -37.82 7.43
CA PRO A 540 15.41 -37.56 6.34
C PRO A 540 14.01 -38.10 6.61
N GLY A 541 12.99 -37.27 6.36
CA GLY A 541 11.58 -37.65 6.48
C GLY A 541 11.09 -37.87 7.92
N ARG A 542 11.83 -37.41 8.93
CA ARG A 542 11.36 -37.36 10.32
C ARG A 542 10.80 -35.98 10.65
N SER A 543 9.88 -35.96 11.61
CA SER A 543 9.29 -34.75 12.17
C SER A 543 9.89 -34.45 13.55
N PRO A 544 10.03 -33.18 13.96
CA PRO A 544 10.43 -32.83 15.32
C PRO A 544 9.52 -33.53 16.35
N PRO A 545 10.01 -33.91 17.54
CA PRO A 545 9.15 -34.48 18.57
C PRO A 545 8.08 -33.49 19.01
N GLY A 546 6.83 -33.91 19.06
CA GLY A 546 5.71 -33.03 19.42
C GLY A 546 4.38 -33.41 18.80
N VAL A 547 3.39 -32.56 19.02
CA VAL A 547 2.09 -32.64 18.37
C VAL A 547 2.04 -31.55 17.29
N HIS A 548 1.80 -31.96 16.05
CA HIS A 548 1.72 -31.06 14.91
C HIS A 548 0.34 -31.17 14.27
N LEU A 549 -0.35 -30.04 14.16
CA LEU A 549 -1.66 -29.95 13.51
C LEU A 549 -1.51 -29.18 12.20
N TYR A 550 -1.96 -29.77 11.10
CA TYR A 550 -1.86 -29.20 9.76
C TYR A 550 -3.26 -28.87 9.24
N GLN A 551 -3.50 -27.61 8.91
CA GLN A 551 -4.69 -27.19 8.17
C GLN A 551 -4.44 -27.40 6.67
N VAL A 552 -5.35 -28.09 5.99
CA VAL A 552 -5.26 -28.36 4.56
C VAL A 552 -6.26 -27.50 3.80
N LYS A 553 -5.77 -26.68 2.85
CA LYS A 553 -6.61 -25.90 1.94
C LYS A 553 -6.19 -26.10 0.48
N GLY A 554 -7.16 -26.01 -0.43
CA GLY A 554 -6.92 -25.99 -1.88
C GLY A 554 -8.17 -26.24 -2.71
N GLU A 555 -8.28 -25.53 -3.84
CA GLU A 555 -9.41 -25.66 -4.79
C GLU A 555 -9.35 -26.95 -5.63
N ALA A 556 -8.17 -27.57 -5.74
CA ALA A 556 -7.93 -28.83 -6.47
C ALA A 556 -6.80 -29.62 -5.81
N ALA A 557 -6.84 -30.96 -5.90
CA ALA A 557 -5.86 -31.85 -5.25
C ALA A 557 -4.40 -31.52 -5.63
N ALA A 558 -4.13 -31.13 -6.88
CA ALA A 558 -2.79 -30.75 -7.34
C ALA A 558 -2.31 -29.37 -6.86
N ALA A 559 -3.21 -28.53 -6.36
CA ALA A 559 -2.95 -27.17 -5.88
C ALA A 559 -3.15 -27.02 -4.37
N ALA A 560 -3.37 -28.13 -3.67
CA ALA A 560 -3.52 -28.12 -2.23
C ALA A 560 -2.16 -28.07 -1.54
N HIS A 561 -2.15 -27.41 -0.39
CA HIS A 561 -1.00 -27.31 0.49
C HIS A 561 -1.47 -27.37 1.95
N ALA A 562 -0.59 -27.85 2.81
CA ALA A 562 -0.85 -27.97 4.24
C ALA A 562 0.08 -27.06 5.03
N VAL A 563 -0.48 -26.27 5.95
CA VAL A 563 0.29 -25.36 6.81
C VAL A 563 0.06 -25.74 8.25
N GLU A 564 1.15 -25.81 9.01
CA GLU A 564 1.11 -26.10 10.44
C GLU A 564 0.47 -24.94 11.21
N VAL A 565 -0.54 -25.27 12.00
CA VAL A 565 -1.27 -24.36 12.90
C VAL A 565 -1.06 -24.81 14.34
N ASP A 566 -1.47 -23.98 15.30
CA ASP A 566 -1.36 -24.35 16.71
C ASP A 566 -2.17 -25.62 16.98
N ALA A 567 -1.57 -26.60 17.68
CA ALA A 567 -2.23 -27.86 18.01
C ALA A 567 -3.24 -27.68 19.16
N THR A 568 -4.30 -26.93 18.88
CA THR A 568 -5.38 -26.59 19.82
C THR A 568 -6.74 -26.87 19.20
N ALA A 569 -7.76 -27.11 20.03
CA ALA A 569 -9.12 -27.30 19.54
C ALA A 569 -9.61 -26.10 18.72
N SER A 570 -9.30 -24.87 19.14
CA SER A 570 -9.71 -23.62 18.49
C SER A 570 -9.18 -23.42 17.07
N SER A 571 -8.14 -24.17 16.68
CA SER A 571 -7.59 -24.11 15.32
C SER A 571 -8.38 -24.95 14.31
N LEU A 572 -9.29 -25.82 14.77
CA LEU A 572 -10.14 -26.63 13.89
C LEU A 572 -11.25 -25.79 13.24
N SER A 573 -11.74 -26.26 12.09
CA SER A 573 -12.90 -25.69 11.40
C SER A 573 -13.70 -26.82 10.73
N SER A 574 -15.03 -26.82 10.87
CA SER A 574 -15.87 -27.82 10.19
C SER A 574 -15.78 -27.76 8.67
N GLY A 575 -15.30 -26.64 8.12
CA GLY A 575 -15.20 -26.41 6.68
C GLY A 575 -13.94 -26.99 6.03
N ASP A 576 -12.91 -27.38 6.80
CA ASP A 576 -11.61 -27.82 6.27
C ASP A 576 -11.28 -29.26 6.68
N CYS A 577 -10.18 -29.79 6.14
CA CYS A 577 -9.55 -31.03 6.61
C CYS A 577 -8.29 -30.70 7.43
N PHE A 578 -8.04 -31.51 8.46
CA PHE A 578 -6.85 -31.37 9.30
C PHE A 578 -6.08 -32.68 9.41
N VAL A 579 -4.76 -32.59 9.46
CA VAL A 579 -3.88 -33.75 9.69
C VAL A 579 -3.14 -33.55 11.01
N LEU A 580 -3.28 -34.48 11.94
CA LEU A 580 -2.67 -34.44 13.25
C LEU A 580 -1.58 -35.52 13.35
N GLU A 581 -0.33 -35.07 13.47
CA GLU A 581 0.85 -35.91 13.66
C GLU A 581 1.29 -35.85 15.13
N ARG A 582 1.53 -37.01 15.74
CA ARG A 582 2.14 -37.15 17.07
C ARG A 582 3.52 -37.76 16.91
N ALA A 583 4.52 -36.91 16.72
CA ALA A 583 5.89 -37.33 16.48
C ALA A 583 6.57 -37.70 17.80
N ALA A 584 7.03 -38.94 17.90
CA ALA A 584 7.71 -39.45 19.09
C ALA A 584 9.13 -38.88 19.22
N ALA A 585 9.60 -38.70 20.46
CA ALA A 585 11.00 -38.39 20.73
C ALA A 585 11.92 -39.51 20.21
N VAL A 586 13.08 -39.15 19.67
CA VAL A 586 14.07 -40.12 19.19
C VAL A 586 14.65 -40.88 20.39
N VAL A 587 14.17 -42.10 20.63
CA VAL A 587 14.73 -43.01 21.64
C VAL A 587 15.91 -43.77 21.03
N VAL A 588 17.09 -43.67 21.64
CA VAL A 588 18.30 -44.42 21.23
C VAL A 588 18.49 -45.60 22.19
N GLY A 589 18.62 -46.82 21.67
CA GLY A 589 18.88 -48.04 22.45
C GLY A 589 17.82 -49.13 22.30
N ALA A 590 17.90 -50.18 23.12
CA ALA A 590 17.01 -51.37 23.06
C ALA A 590 15.51 -51.06 23.25
N ALA A 591 15.16 -49.90 23.81
CA ALA A 591 13.78 -49.39 23.91
C ALA A 591 13.20 -48.89 22.57
N ALA A 592 14.00 -48.78 21.51
CA ALA A 592 13.54 -48.39 20.17
C ALA A 592 12.71 -49.49 19.46
N GLN A 593 12.74 -50.73 19.96
CA GLN A 593 12.07 -51.87 19.33
C GLN A 593 10.59 -52.05 19.74
N GLU A 594 10.08 -51.28 20.70
CA GLU A 594 8.70 -51.41 21.20
C GLU A 594 7.85 -50.12 21.10
N ALA A 595 8.40 -49.01 20.61
CA ALA A 595 7.62 -47.79 20.41
C ALA A 595 6.74 -47.91 19.15
N GLN A 596 5.50 -48.40 19.33
CA GLN A 596 4.52 -48.46 18.25
C GLN A 596 4.23 -47.06 17.73
N ALA A 597 4.53 -46.81 16.46
CA ALA A 597 4.29 -45.53 15.80
C ALA A 597 2.80 -45.17 15.91
N GLN A 598 2.52 -44.00 16.50
CA GLN A 598 1.15 -43.51 16.64
C GLN A 598 0.55 -43.25 15.26
N PRO A 599 -0.75 -43.56 15.04
CA PRO A 599 -1.38 -43.29 13.76
C PRO A 599 -1.47 -41.77 13.53
N VAL A 600 -1.22 -41.36 12.29
CA VAL A 600 -1.50 -40.01 11.81
C VAL A 600 -3.02 -39.89 11.68
N LEU A 601 -3.63 -38.93 12.38
CA LEU A 601 -5.08 -38.76 12.35
C LEU A 601 -5.44 -37.75 11.26
N LEU A 602 -6.26 -38.17 10.31
CA LEU A 602 -6.86 -37.33 9.27
C LEU A 602 -8.28 -36.97 9.71
N TRP A 603 -8.46 -35.76 10.23
CA TRP A 603 -9.76 -35.24 10.64
C TRP A 603 -10.47 -34.58 9.46
N LEU A 604 -11.71 -35.00 9.20
CA LEU A 604 -12.54 -34.55 8.09
C LEU A 604 -13.69 -33.69 8.63
N GLY A 605 -13.61 -32.39 8.40
CA GLY A 605 -14.71 -31.46 8.72
C GLY A 605 -15.95 -31.78 7.88
N ARG A 606 -17.13 -31.62 8.46
CA ARG A 606 -18.42 -31.92 7.81
C ARG A 606 -18.66 -31.11 6.54
N GLY A 607 -18.12 -29.90 6.47
CA GLY A 607 -18.22 -28.97 5.34
C GLY A 607 -17.02 -29.01 4.39
N SER A 608 -16.06 -29.93 4.60
CA SER A 608 -14.87 -30.06 3.75
C SER A 608 -15.21 -30.56 2.34
N SER A 609 -14.52 -30.03 1.33
CA SER A 609 -14.70 -30.41 -0.07
C SER A 609 -13.97 -31.71 -0.43
N ALA A 610 -14.41 -32.40 -1.49
CA ALA A 610 -13.75 -33.62 -1.96
C ALA A 610 -12.26 -33.41 -2.33
N ALA A 611 -11.92 -32.22 -2.87
CA ALA A 611 -10.55 -31.86 -3.21
C ALA A 611 -9.67 -31.71 -1.96
N GLU A 612 -10.19 -31.09 -0.89
CA GLU A 612 -9.48 -30.96 0.39
C GLU A 612 -9.30 -32.32 1.08
N GLN A 613 -10.29 -33.21 1.01
CA GLN A 613 -10.18 -34.57 1.55
C GLN A 613 -9.11 -35.40 0.82
N GLU A 614 -9.03 -35.31 -0.50
CA GLU A 614 -8.00 -35.98 -1.31
C GLU A 614 -6.60 -35.42 -0.98
N ALA A 615 -6.47 -34.11 -0.90
CA ALA A 615 -5.24 -33.44 -0.52
C ALA A 615 -4.77 -33.82 0.89
N ALA A 616 -5.68 -33.80 1.85
CA ALA A 616 -5.37 -34.13 3.23
C ALA A 616 -4.95 -35.60 3.37
N ALA A 617 -5.50 -36.50 2.55
CA ALA A 617 -5.02 -37.88 2.44
C ALA A 617 -3.60 -37.98 1.88
N ALA A 618 -3.23 -37.17 0.88
CA ALA A 618 -1.88 -37.12 0.33
C ALA A 618 -0.85 -36.57 1.34
N VAL A 619 -1.22 -35.54 2.10
CA VAL A 619 -0.42 -34.98 3.19
C VAL A 619 -0.24 -36.01 4.31
N ALA A 620 -1.32 -36.66 4.74
CA ALA A 620 -1.27 -37.73 5.74
C ALA A 620 -0.38 -38.89 5.28
N ALA A 621 -0.42 -39.28 4.01
CA ALA A 621 0.45 -40.30 3.44
C ALA A 621 1.93 -39.89 3.41
N THR A 622 2.21 -38.60 3.18
CA THR A 622 3.58 -38.05 3.22
C THR A 622 4.14 -38.10 4.64
N LEU A 623 3.32 -37.75 5.64
CA LEU A 623 3.69 -37.83 7.06
C LEU A 623 3.79 -39.27 7.56
N SER A 624 2.99 -40.18 7.01
CA SER A 624 2.98 -41.60 7.41
C SER A 624 4.10 -42.43 6.77
N ALA A 625 4.92 -41.85 5.88
CA ALA A 625 6.00 -42.54 5.16
C ALA A 625 7.07 -43.16 6.07
N GLY A 626 7.07 -42.85 7.37
CA GLY A 626 7.85 -43.51 8.43
C GLY A 626 7.27 -44.83 8.97
N GLY A 627 6.16 -45.34 8.42
CA GLY A 627 5.53 -46.61 8.81
C GLY A 627 4.33 -46.48 9.77
N ALA A 628 3.84 -45.27 10.01
CA ALA A 628 2.62 -45.03 10.79
C ALA A 628 1.36 -45.35 9.96
N ALA A 629 0.30 -45.83 10.60
CA ALA A 629 -1.02 -45.95 9.95
C ALA A 629 -1.68 -44.57 9.82
N VAL A 630 -2.51 -44.37 8.79
CA VAL A 630 -3.38 -43.18 8.69
C VAL A 630 -4.78 -43.58 9.13
N GLU A 631 -5.31 -42.92 10.15
CA GLU A 631 -6.66 -43.13 10.67
C GLU A 631 -7.55 -41.95 10.29
N ARG A 632 -8.69 -42.24 9.64
CA ARG A 632 -9.67 -41.21 9.27
C ARG A 632 -10.65 -40.97 10.40
N VAL A 633 -10.85 -39.71 10.76
CA VAL A 633 -11.72 -39.26 11.84
C VAL A 633 -12.75 -38.30 11.29
N GLU A 634 -14.03 -38.66 11.33
CA GLU A 634 -15.12 -37.75 10.94
C GLU A 634 -15.43 -36.77 12.08
N GLU A 635 -15.76 -35.53 11.74
CA GLU A 635 -16.23 -34.54 12.71
C GLU A 635 -17.40 -35.07 13.56
N GLY A 636 -17.26 -34.97 14.88
CA GLY A 636 -18.20 -35.47 15.88
C GLY A 636 -17.97 -36.92 16.30
N LYS A 637 -17.05 -37.65 15.65
CA LYS A 637 -16.63 -39.02 16.01
C LYS A 637 -15.18 -39.08 16.47
N GLU A 638 -14.65 -37.99 17.01
CA GLU A 638 -13.25 -37.90 17.40
C GLU A 638 -12.95 -38.78 18.63
N PRO A 639 -11.87 -39.59 18.59
CA PRO A 639 -11.46 -40.39 19.75
C PRO A 639 -10.91 -39.49 20.87
N ALA A 640 -10.90 -40.00 22.12
CA ALA A 640 -10.38 -39.25 23.27
C ALA A 640 -8.92 -38.80 23.05
N ALA A 641 -8.08 -39.66 22.47
CA ALA A 641 -6.68 -39.38 22.17
C ALA A 641 -6.48 -38.22 21.17
N PHE A 642 -7.47 -37.93 20.31
CA PHE A 642 -7.44 -36.76 19.43
C PHE A 642 -7.56 -35.48 20.24
N TRP A 643 -8.54 -35.40 21.14
CA TRP A 643 -8.74 -34.22 21.99
C TRP A 643 -7.61 -34.04 23.00
N GLU A 644 -7.10 -35.12 23.59
CA GLU A 644 -5.95 -35.06 24.50
C GLU A 644 -4.72 -34.45 23.82
N ALA A 645 -4.46 -34.82 22.56
CA ALA A 645 -3.35 -34.27 21.78
C ALA A 645 -3.50 -32.76 21.50
N LEU A 646 -4.74 -32.25 21.42
CA LEU A 646 -5.04 -30.83 21.22
C LEU A 646 -5.15 -30.02 22.53
N GLY A 647 -4.76 -30.60 23.66
CA GLY A 647 -4.86 -29.96 24.98
C GLY A 647 -6.27 -30.00 25.59
N GLY A 648 -7.16 -30.84 25.05
CA GLY A 648 -8.54 -31.02 25.49
C GLY A 648 -9.56 -30.65 24.41
N LYS A 649 -10.83 -30.97 24.70
CA LYS A 649 -11.95 -30.58 23.83
C LYS A 649 -12.31 -29.11 24.10
N GLY A 650 -12.34 -28.30 23.05
CA GLY A 650 -12.69 -26.88 23.12
C GLY A 650 -13.68 -26.47 22.04
N GLU A 651 -14.01 -25.19 22.02
CA GLU A 651 -14.80 -24.60 20.95
C GLU A 651 -13.93 -24.34 19.71
N TYR A 652 -14.53 -24.50 18.54
CA TYR A 652 -13.89 -24.28 17.25
C TYR A 652 -14.94 -23.82 16.24
N ALA A 653 -14.50 -23.28 15.10
CA ALA A 653 -15.39 -22.72 14.10
C ALA A 653 -16.25 -23.82 13.48
N LYS A 654 -17.54 -23.85 13.83
CA LYS A 654 -18.52 -24.77 13.26
C LYS A 654 -19.24 -24.10 12.10
N ASP A 655 -19.45 -24.86 11.04
CA ASP A 655 -20.08 -24.35 9.83
C ASP A 655 -21.47 -23.76 10.15
N SER A 656 -21.69 -22.49 9.82
CA SER A 656 -22.99 -21.84 9.92
C SER A 656 -23.85 -22.27 8.73
N ALA A 657 -24.20 -23.56 8.68
CA ALA A 657 -25.09 -24.18 7.68
C ALA A 657 -25.03 -23.48 6.31
N ARG A 658 -23.94 -23.69 5.55
CA ARG A 658 -23.82 -23.21 4.16
C ARG A 658 -25.14 -23.48 3.43
N GLY A 659 -25.92 -22.43 3.21
CA GLY A 659 -27.19 -22.53 2.52
C GLY A 659 -26.97 -23.04 1.09
N PRO A 660 -27.95 -23.72 0.48
CA PRO A 660 -27.85 -24.13 -0.92
C PRO A 660 -27.58 -22.90 -1.79
N GLY A 661 -26.36 -22.78 -2.33
CA GLY A 661 -25.89 -21.65 -3.14
C GLY A 661 -24.69 -20.86 -2.60
N GLY A 662 -24.16 -21.17 -1.40
CA GLY A 662 -22.92 -20.54 -0.91
C GLY A 662 -21.67 -21.17 -1.53
N GLY A 663 -21.02 -20.47 -2.46
CA GLY A 663 -19.72 -20.87 -3.01
C GLY A 663 -18.58 -20.83 -1.97
N ALA A 664 -17.36 -21.23 -2.37
CA ALA A 664 -16.17 -21.11 -1.53
C ALA A 664 -15.97 -19.66 -1.05
N PRO A 665 -15.39 -19.46 0.16
CA PRO A 665 -15.18 -18.11 0.69
C PRO A 665 -14.26 -17.33 -0.26
N ARG A 666 -14.52 -16.03 -0.39
CA ARG A 666 -13.81 -15.15 -1.35
C ARG A 666 -13.42 -13.84 -0.67
N LEU A 667 -12.19 -13.40 -0.90
CA LEU A 667 -11.68 -12.16 -0.34
C LEU A 667 -11.61 -11.09 -1.42
N PHE A 668 -12.14 -9.91 -1.12
CA PHE A 668 -12.10 -8.73 -1.95
C PHE A 668 -11.25 -7.66 -1.28
N HIS A 669 -10.32 -7.08 -2.03
CA HIS A 669 -9.58 -5.90 -1.60
C HIS A 669 -10.22 -4.66 -2.22
N LEU A 670 -10.80 -3.82 -1.36
CA LEU A 670 -11.30 -2.52 -1.76
C LEU A 670 -10.16 -1.51 -1.66
N ARG A 671 -9.45 -1.31 -2.78
CA ARG A 671 -8.34 -0.35 -2.81
C ARG A 671 -8.82 1.01 -3.30
N ASP A 672 -8.66 2.03 -2.45
CA ASP A 672 -8.81 3.42 -2.89
C ASP A 672 -7.59 3.82 -3.74
N CYS A 673 -7.77 3.79 -5.06
CA CYS A 673 -6.76 4.27 -5.98
C CYS A 673 -6.93 5.78 -6.12
N SER A 674 -6.15 6.56 -5.37
CA SER A 674 -6.00 8.01 -5.56
C SER A 674 -5.97 8.37 -7.06
N GLY A 675 -7.06 8.98 -7.56
CA GLY A 675 -7.20 9.35 -8.98
C GLY A 675 -8.02 8.41 -9.89
N ARG A 676 -8.21 7.13 -9.52
CA ARG A 676 -8.80 6.11 -10.42
C ARG A 676 -10.09 5.46 -9.89
N GLY A 677 -10.62 5.92 -8.76
CA GLY A 677 -11.79 5.32 -8.12
C GLY A 677 -11.46 4.06 -7.31
N LEU A 678 -12.50 3.42 -6.76
CA LEU A 678 -12.37 2.20 -5.97
C LEU A 678 -12.08 1.01 -6.89
N LYS A 679 -10.89 0.42 -6.77
CA LYS A 679 -10.57 -0.81 -7.49
C LYS A 679 -10.87 -1.99 -6.58
N VAL A 680 -11.69 -2.92 -7.06
CA VAL A 680 -11.91 -4.21 -6.42
C VAL A 680 -10.94 -5.22 -7.01
N GLU A 681 -10.09 -5.79 -6.18
CA GLU A 681 -9.29 -6.97 -6.51
C GLU A 681 -9.89 -8.19 -5.82
N VAL A 682 -9.91 -9.34 -6.50
CA VAL A 682 -10.53 -10.57 -5.98
C VAL A 682 -9.46 -11.63 -5.81
N TYR A 683 -9.40 -12.19 -4.61
CA TYR A 683 -8.55 -13.32 -4.26
C TYR A 683 -9.42 -14.56 -4.07
N SER A 684 -9.22 -15.57 -4.91
CA SER A 684 -9.87 -16.89 -4.76
C SER A 684 -9.12 -17.80 -3.79
N SER A 685 -7.81 -17.61 -3.67
CA SER A 685 -6.96 -18.20 -2.64
C SER A 685 -6.32 -17.07 -1.83
N PHE A 686 -6.43 -17.14 -0.50
CA PHE A 686 -5.96 -16.09 0.40
C PHE A 686 -5.53 -16.66 1.75
N SER A 687 -4.67 -15.91 2.44
CA SER A 687 -4.06 -16.19 3.72
C SER A 687 -4.00 -14.92 4.56
N GLN A 688 -3.56 -15.03 5.82
CA GLN A 688 -3.39 -13.87 6.69
C GLN A 688 -2.53 -12.76 6.03
N ASP A 689 -1.53 -13.15 5.23
CA ASP A 689 -0.62 -12.20 4.55
C ASP A 689 -1.28 -11.46 3.38
N THR A 690 -2.48 -11.87 2.95
CA THR A 690 -3.25 -11.17 1.91
C THR A 690 -4.03 -9.97 2.49
N LEU A 691 -4.16 -9.88 3.81
CA LEU A 691 -4.83 -8.77 4.48
C LEU A 691 -3.96 -7.50 4.44
N CYS A 692 -4.58 -6.37 4.08
CA CYS A 692 -3.88 -5.10 3.93
C CYS A 692 -4.26 -4.13 5.04
N ASN A 693 -3.34 -3.85 5.97
CA ASN A 693 -3.59 -2.94 7.08
C ASN A 693 -3.96 -1.50 6.65
N ASP A 694 -3.73 -1.09 5.41
CA ASP A 694 -4.04 0.26 4.91
C ASP A 694 -5.42 0.44 4.34
N ASP A 695 -6.11 -0.66 4.08
CA ASP A 695 -7.33 -0.66 3.30
C ASP A 695 -8.39 -1.49 4.05
N VAL A 696 -9.58 -1.55 3.45
CA VAL A 696 -10.68 -2.38 3.94
C VAL A 696 -10.81 -3.62 3.04
N MET A 697 -10.94 -4.78 3.66
CA MET A 697 -11.10 -6.06 2.99
C MET A 697 -12.53 -6.56 3.19
N LEU A 698 -13.16 -7.11 2.15
CA LEU A 698 -14.46 -7.78 2.27
C LEU A 698 -14.27 -9.28 2.09
N LEU A 699 -14.69 -10.09 3.06
CA LEU A 699 -14.68 -11.55 2.94
C LEU A 699 -16.12 -12.05 2.87
N ASP A 700 -16.50 -12.61 1.74
CA ASP A 700 -17.80 -13.24 1.54
C ASP A 700 -17.67 -14.74 1.79
N ALA A 701 -18.20 -15.21 2.93
CA ALA A 701 -18.23 -16.60 3.35
C ALA A 701 -19.62 -17.24 3.10
N GLY A 702 -20.46 -16.63 2.27
CA GLY A 702 -21.79 -17.14 1.89
C GLY A 702 -22.90 -16.62 2.80
N THR A 703 -23.03 -17.19 4.00
CA THR A 703 -24.00 -16.78 5.05
C THR A 703 -23.51 -15.57 5.85
N GLU A 704 -22.21 -15.29 5.78
CA GLU A 704 -21.56 -14.19 6.49
C GLU A 704 -20.79 -13.32 5.47
N MET A 705 -20.91 -12.01 5.62
CA MET A 705 -20.14 -11.01 4.89
C MET A 705 -19.30 -10.25 5.91
N PHE A 706 -18.00 -10.53 5.95
CA PHE A 706 -17.09 -9.84 6.83
C PHE A 706 -16.57 -8.56 6.18
N VAL A 707 -16.59 -7.47 6.92
CA VAL A 707 -15.90 -6.21 6.61
C VAL A 707 -14.73 -6.11 7.57
N TRP A 708 -13.53 -6.42 7.09
CA TRP A 708 -12.30 -6.36 7.89
C TRP A 708 -11.60 -5.02 7.68
N TYR A 709 -11.35 -4.30 8.77
CA TYR A 709 -10.69 -3.00 8.77
C TYR A 709 -9.23 -3.14 9.12
N GLY A 710 -8.35 -2.76 8.19
CA GLY A 710 -6.92 -2.66 8.46
C GLY A 710 -6.62 -1.64 9.55
N SER A 711 -5.57 -1.89 10.33
CA SER A 711 -5.16 -1.03 11.47
C SER A 711 -4.88 0.43 11.07
N SER A 712 -4.56 0.67 9.80
CA SER A 712 -4.17 1.94 9.20
C SER A 712 -5.13 2.39 8.09
N CYS A 713 -6.31 1.75 7.97
CA CYS A 713 -7.30 2.13 6.96
C CYS A 713 -7.88 3.53 7.23
N LYS A 714 -8.25 4.25 6.16
CA LYS A 714 -8.73 5.62 6.32
C LYS A 714 -10.14 5.61 6.93
N PRO A 715 -10.47 6.51 7.87
CA PRO A 715 -11.82 6.56 8.46
C PRO A 715 -12.95 6.64 7.43
N MET A 716 -12.70 7.29 6.28
CA MET A 716 -13.66 7.46 5.20
C MET A 716 -13.90 6.17 4.38
N GLU A 717 -12.99 5.18 4.43
CA GLU A 717 -13.14 3.89 3.73
C GLU A 717 -14.13 2.96 4.42
N ARG A 718 -14.31 3.10 5.75
CA ARG A 718 -15.19 2.26 6.56
C ARG A 718 -16.67 2.35 6.15
N PRO A 719 -17.31 3.55 6.13
CA PRO A 719 -18.70 3.66 5.66
C PRO A 719 -18.86 3.28 4.18
N ARG A 720 -17.83 3.50 3.36
CA ARG A 720 -17.82 3.12 1.94
C ARG A 720 -17.81 1.60 1.75
N ALA A 721 -17.00 0.89 2.52
CA ALA A 721 -16.94 -0.57 2.46
C ALA A 721 -18.26 -1.20 2.92
N ARG A 722 -18.91 -0.64 3.95
CA ARG A 722 -20.25 -1.07 4.40
C ARG A 722 -21.30 -0.93 3.30
N ASP A 723 -21.34 0.21 2.59
CA ASP A 723 -22.29 0.43 1.49
C ASP A 723 -22.00 -0.52 0.31
N VAL A 724 -20.72 -0.70 -0.08
CA VAL A 724 -20.33 -1.67 -1.12
C VAL A 724 -20.77 -3.09 -0.74
N ALA A 725 -20.48 -3.53 0.49
CA ALA A 725 -20.86 -4.86 0.98
C ALA A 725 -22.38 -5.04 1.01
N GLY A 726 -23.13 -4.02 1.49
CA GLY A 726 -24.59 -4.04 1.54
C GLY A 726 -25.24 -4.13 0.16
N ARG A 727 -24.73 -3.34 -0.81
CA ARG A 727 -25.22 -3.39 -2.20
C ARG A 727 -24.84 -4.66 -2.93
N TYR A 728 -23.66 -5.23 -2.64
CA TYR A 728 -23.27 -6.54 -3.17
C TYR A 728 -24.20 -7.66 -2.65
N LEU A 729 -24.56 -7.64 -1.35
CA LEU A 729 -25.56 -8.56 -0.81
C LEU A 729 -26.95 -8.36 -1.46
N ALA A 730 -27.34 -7.12 -1.74
CA ALA A 730 -28.59 -6.83 -2.46
C ALA A 730 -28.57 -7.34 -3.90
N ALA A 731 -27.50 -7.06 -4.64
CA ALA A 731 -27.33 -7.50 -6.02
C ALA A 731 -27.28 -9.03 -6.16
N THR A 732 -26.82 -9.74 -5.12
CA THR A 732 -26.81 -11.22 -5.06
C THR A 732 -28.08 -11.81 -4.42
N GLY A 733 -29.09 -11.01 -4.08
CA GLY A 733 -30.36 -11.50 -3.51
C GLY A 733 -30.25 -12.06 -2.08
N ARG A 734 -29.21 -11.63 -1.34
CA ARG A 734 -28.85 -12.08 0.00
C ARG A 734 -29.09 -11.06 1.11
N THR A 735 -29.69 -9.90 0.81
CA THR A 735 -30.13 -8.95 1.84
C THR A 735 -31.01 -9.64 2.88
N GLY A 736 -30.63 -9.52 4.17
CA GLY A 736 -31.34 -10.15 5.28
C GLY A 736 -31.19 -11.68 5.39
N LYS A 737 -30.45 -12.31 4.46
CA LYS A 737 -30.09 -13.75 4.51
C LYS A 737 -28.64 -13.96 4.92
N ALA A 738 -27.75 -13.05 4.53
CA ALA A 738 -26.38 -13.02 4.99
C ALA A 738 -26.20 -11.98 6.10
N ILE A 739 -25.45 -12.33 7.14
CA ILE A 739 -25.13 -11.44 8.26
C ILE A 739 -23.88 -10.65 7.90
N MET A 740 -23.94 -9.32 8.01
CA MET A 740 -22.74 -8.48 7.90
C MET A 740 -22.03 -8.43 9.25
N VAL A 741 -20.76 -8.80 9.27
CA VAL A 741 -19.94 -8.85 10.48
C VAL A 741 -18.75 -7.93 10.29
N GLU A 742 -18.52 -7.04 11.25
CA GLU A 742 -17.40 -6.11 11.22
C GLU A 742 -16.25 -6.64 12.06
N VAL A 743 -15.04 -6.63 11.51
CA VAL A 743 -13.84 -7.19 12.13
C VAL A 743 -12.75 -6.13 12.14
N GLU A 744 -12.15 -5.90 13.31
CA GLU A 744 -11.00 -5.01 13.46
C GLU A 744 -9.71 -5.82 13.32
N SER A 745 -8.70 -5.24 12.65
CA SER A 745 -7.36 -5.80 12.61
C SER A 745 -6.83 -6.09 14.02
N GLY A 746 -6.38 -7.32 14.23
CA GLY A 746 -5.89 -7.83 15.51
C GLY A 746 -6.95 -8.18 16.55
N GLN A 747 -8.23 -8.13 16.19
CA GLN A 747 -9.35 -8.63 16.98
C GLN A 747 -10.17 -9.65 16.17
N GLU A 748 -9.50 -10.43 15.32
CA GLU A 748 -10.16 -11.37 14.43
C GLU A 748 -10.76 -12.56 15.19
N PRO A 749 -12.08 -12.82 15.07
CA PRO A 749 -12.70 -13.95 15.74
C PRO A 749 -12.39 -15.29 15.02
N PRO A 750 -12.50 -16.44 15.71
CA PRO A 750 -12.20 -17.76 15.11
C PRO A 750 -12.99 -18.08 13.84
N PHE A 751 -14.24 -17.64 13.75
CA PHE A 751 -15.09 -17.82 12.56
C PHE A 751 -14.70 -16.92 11.37
N PHE A 752 -13.86 -15.90 11.58
CA PHE A 752 -13.19 -15.17 10.51
C PHE A 752 -11.88 -15.86 10.12
N THR A 753 -11.01 -16.13 11.10
CA THR A 753 -9.64 -16.62 10.87
C THR A 753 -9.61 -18.01 10.23
N CYS A 754 -10.62 -18.86 10.48
CA CYS A 754 -10.72 -20.19 9.87
C CYS A 754 -10.83 -20.16 8.33
N ASN A 755 -11.23 -19.04 7.73
CA ASN A 755 -11.31 -18.89 6.28
C ASN A 755 -9.92 -18.77 5.63
N PHE A 756 -8.89 -18.41 6.39
CA PHE A 756 -7.53 -18.19 5.93
C PHE A 756 -6.68 -19.44 6.16
N VAL A 757 -5.79 -19.77 5.22
CA VAL A 757 -4.82 -20.86 5.44
C VAL A 757 -3.74 -20.42 6.43
N GLY A 758 -3.42 -21.28 7.39
CA GLY A 758 -2.22 -21.14 8.22
C GLY A 758 -2.22 -19.89 9.11
N TRP A 759 -3.38 -19.51 9.63
CA TRP A 759 -3.49 -18.32 10.49
C TRP A 759 -2.54 -18.41 11.69
N ASP A 760 -1.76 -17.36 11.91
CA ASP A 760 -0.87 -17.23 13.05
C ASP A 760 -1.36 -16.12 13.97
N SER A 761 -1.90 -16.52 15.12
CA SER A 761 -2.41 -15.61 16.15
C SER A 761 -1.31 -14.74 16.77
N ALA A 762 -0.04 -15.16 16.72
CA ALA A 762 1.09 -14.40 17.24
C ALA A 762 1.64 -13.35 16.26
N ALA A 763 1.40 -13.52 14.95
CA ALA A 763 1.83 -12.58 13.91
C ALA A 763 1.00 -11.29 13.86
N VAL A 764 -0.07 -11.19 14.65
CA VAL A 764 -1.02 -10.07 14.70
C VAL A 764 -0.36 -8.70 15.00
N ALA A 765 0.86 -8.69 15.56
CA ALA A 765 1.64 -7.45 15.78
C ALA A 765 2.46 -6.97 14.56
N THR A 766 2.57 -7.77 13.49
CA THR A 766 3.46 -7.51 12.35
C THR A 766 2.93 -8.19 11.08
N ILE A 767 1.85 -7.67 10.50
CA ILE A 767 1.48 -8.03 9.11
C ILE A 767 2.47 -7.29 8.18
N PRO A 768 3.34 -7.99 7.42
CA PRO A 768 4.39 -7.34 6.64
C PRO A 768 3.84 -6.51 5.48
N ASP A 769 4.38 -5.30 5.33
CA ASP A 769 4.04 -4.38 4.25
C ASP A 769 4.66 -4.84 2.91
N VAL A 770 3.82 -5.16 1.93
CA VAL A 770 4.18 -5.48 0.53
C VAL A 770 5.02 -4.38 -0.14
N TYR A 771 5.10 -3.17 0.44
CA TYR A 771 6.01 -2.10 0.00
C TYR A 771 7.43 -2.17 0.59
N ALA A 772 7.63 -2.79 1.76
CA ALA A 772 8.97 -3.01 2.33
C ALA A 772 9.84 -3.89 1.41
N GLU A 773 9.20 -4.76 0.64
CA GLU A 773 9.75 -5.62 -0.42
C GLU A 773 10.42 -4.85 -1.57
N LYS A 774 9.74 -3.82 -2.11
CA LYS A 774 10.27 -2.98 -3.19
C LYS A 774 11.47 -2.16 -2.73
N VAL A 775 11.45 -1.71 -1.48
CA VAL A 775 12.52 -0.95 -0.85
C VAL A 775 13.75 -1.83 -0.66
N ARG A 776 13.56 -3.07 -0.19
CA ARG A 776 14.64 -4.08 -0.07
C ARG A 776 15.27 -4.42 -1.43
N ALA A 777 14.45 -4.59 -2.47
CA ALA A 777 14.93 -4.85 -3.83
C ALA A 777 15.78 -3.69 -4.40
N MET A 778 15.41 -2.44 -4.12
CA MET A 778 16.18 -1.26 -4.53
C MET A 778 17.51 -1.13 -3.76
N SER A 779 17.53 -1.42 -2.46
CA SER A 779 18.76 -1.39 -1.65
C SER A 779 19.76 -2.49 -2.03
N LEU A 780 19.29 -3.68 -2.41
CA LEU A 780 20.14 -4.78 -2.91
C LEU A 780 20.74 -4.47 -4.30
N GLY A 781 19.99 -3.77 -5.15
CA GLY A 781 20.49 -3.28 -6.45
C GLY A 781 21.63 -2.27 -6.31
N ALA A 782 21.53 -1.36 -5.33
CA ALA A 782 22.56 -0.36 -5.05
C ALA A 782 23.84 -0.98 -4.44
N ALA A 783 23.70 -1.98 -3.57
CA ALA A 783 24.83 -2.71 -3.01
C ALA A 783 25.56 -3.56 -4.07
N GLY A 784 24.82 -4.16 -5.01
CA GLY A 784 25.40 -4.90 -6.13
C GLY A 784 26.19 -4.03 -7.12
N ALA A 785 25.73 -2.80 -7.36
CA ALA A 785 26.45 -1.84 -8.21
C ALA A 785 27.77 -1.36 -7.55
N ALA A 786 27.75 -1.08 -6.25
CA ALA A 786 28.94 -0.67 -5.51
C ALA A 786 30.01 -1.79 -5.42
N ALA A 787 29.59 -3.05 -5.32
CA ALA A 787 30.50 -4.20 -5.32
C ALA A 787 31.13 -4.45 -6.70
N ALA A 788 30.41 -4.16 -7.79
CA ALA A 788 30.92 -4.29 -9.15
C ALA A 788 31.97 -3.20 -9.48
N GLU A 789 31.79 -1.97 -8.99
CA GLU A 789 32.78 -0.89 -9.15
C GLU A 789 34.05 -1.12 -8.32
N GLY A 790 33.93 -1.72 -7.13
CA GLY A 790 35.09 -2.06 -6.28
C GLY A 790 35.99 -3.16 -6.86
N ASN A 791 35.40 -4.16 -7.53
CA ASN A 791 36.16 -5.24 -8.16
C ASN A 791 36.81 -4.85 -9.49
N GLY A 792 36.29 -3.84 -10.19
CA GLY A 792 36.90 -3.31 -11.41
C GLY A 792 38.24 -2.58 -11.17
N ALA A 793 38.41 -1.97 -9.99
CA ALA A 793 39.65 -1.28 -9.62
C ALA A 793 40.77 -2.22 -9.19
N ALA A 794 40.45 -3.40 -8.65
CA ALA A 794 41.44 -4.39 -8.22
C ALA A 794 42.03 -5.23 -9.37
N GLY A 795 41.36 -5.30 -10.52
CA GLY A 795 41.83 -6.02 -11.71
C GLY A 795 42.84 -5.25 -12.58
N ALA A 796 43.04 -3.95 -12.35
CA ALA A 796 43.99 -3.12 -13.09
C ALA A 796 45.35 -2.97 -12.39
N ALA A 797 45.53 -3.60 -11.22
CA ALA A 797 46.78 -3.65 -10.48
C ALA A 797 47.21 -5.10 -10.25
N LYS A 798 47.50 -5.82 -11.33
CA LYS A 798 48.38 -6.98 -11.32
C LYS A 798 48.99 -7.23 -12.69
#